data_AF-A0A7W0KB26-F1
#
_entry.id   AF-A0A7W0KB26-F1
#
_cell.length_a   1.000
_cell.length_b   1.000
_cell.length_c   1.000
_cell.angle_alpha   90.00
_cell.angle_beta   90.00
_cell.angle_gamma   90.00
#
_symmetry.space_group_name_H-M   'P 1'
#
loop_
_entity.id
_entity.type
_entity.pdbx_description
1 polymer ?
#
loop_
_entity_poly.entity_id
_entity_poly.type
_entity_poly.pdbx_seq_one_letter_code
_entity_poly.pdbx_strand_id
1 'polypeptide(L)'
;MRDQVSFEQLTAYSMTLRDALGAVYPMVVHEGREVPVYVGLPVLLLAGVGLTTARGNWRVWFWAIVAVIAVLLALGVATPVARLAYHIPLYDKFRILSRHLVFATFGVITLASFGLAALPRIERPGRRVMASACVLAGIMAAGFWMLWTERAGEVESHTWALLTEGYFQTTVPLQLTFFVATVTVALLLARIRSRAASVAAIVFVAILGADLLGSQFVEITSAGFRFPHLVPPSVLQPSVHTAWLRDELTAAGQRVVALHGSASDPVVGGQFAKVWRVRSASGYNSMLLTHFNALSTIGKQGDVNPQALRPDDVGLDLMGTRYLVAQTKLIDAEETFQQDGYQWSEEPLRLAVGQPKCGASQPSTLRLSPQTQGVVSAIAFVGYLRCAEDTAQGTNVGAVRLIAADGTSQEHPLRAGIDLSEAAHQRADVRDRVKHARARPFGDSTDDESRFLVTVVLKSPIEIEQIELTQSVFAGWMVLDRLTLVGIGGTQLPQSFVPLMLNDETRWREVRRFRTSLASDRGRDEDAENEQEFVVIENRRAMPRAWIANRVLAISETDQGEAMRQSILPDGTRFDPIDTALVSPEDPPAGVNGAPHHRRGQVRAVAGANGNVRIDVEGDGGFLVLNDIWYPGWEARIDGAAARLHRANIAMMGVVVPSGTHRVEFAFVPWSKVVGAWLSAAAGLVLVGVTLVRPIGRRIGLQTA
;
A
#
# COMPACT_ATOMS: atom_id res chain seq x y z
N MET A 1 2.16 -15.07 12.24
CA MET A 1 2.75 -14.20 13.29
C MET A 1 3.12 -12.87 12.64
N ARG A 2 3.05 -11.73 13.32
CA ARG A 2 3.66 -10.49 12.77
C ARG A 2 5.17 -10.71 12.75
N ASP A 3 5.79 -10.53 11.60
CA ASP A 3 7.25 -10.59 11.48
C ASP A 3 7.90 -9.66 12.51
N GLN A 4 9.00 -10.11 13.09
CA GLN A 4 9.84 -9.27 13.94
C GLN A 4 10.26 -8.05 13.12
N VAL A 5 10.00 -6.86 13.63
CA VAL A 5 10.43 -5.62 12.98
C VAL A 5 11.95 -5.54 13.17
N SER A 6 12.71 -5.37 12.09
CA SER A 6 14.16 -5.20 12.22
C SER A 6 14.46 -3.91 13.01
N PHE A 7 15.63 -3.82 13.65
CA PHE A 7 16.01 -2.60 14.35
C PHE A 7 16.00 -1.36 13.43
N GLU A 8 16.38 -1.55 12.17
CA GLU A 8 16.31 -0.51 11.13
C GLU A 8 14.86 -0.08 10.86
N GLN A 9 13.93 -1.04 10.72
CA GLN A 9 12.51 -0.73 10.53
C GLN A 9 11.86 -0.08 11.77
N LEU A 10 12.28 -0.47 12.98
CA LEU A 10 11.81 0.16 14.24
C LEU A 10 12.20 1.64 14.26
N THR A 11 13.41 1.95 13.78
CA THR A 11 14.02 3.26 13.88
C THR A 11 13.84 4.15 12.64
N ALA A 12 13.28 3.61 11.56
CA ALA A 12 13.09 4.32 10.27
C ALA A 12 12.36 5.67 10.39
N TYR A 13 11.38 5.78 11.30
CA TYR A 13 10.61 7.00 11.55
C TYR A 13 10.99 7.70 12.87
N SER A 14 12.21 7.48 13.35
CA SER A 14 12.71 8.18 14.53
C SER A 14 12.98 9.65 14.21
N MET A 15 12.88 10.49 15.24
CA MET A 15 13.22 11.89 15.14
C MET A 15 14.71 12.09 15.11
N THR A 16 15.17 13.06 14.33
CA THR A 16 16.49 13.65 14.52
C THR A 16 16.49 14.66 15.66
N LEU A 17 17.69 15.09 16.06
CA LEU A 17 17.83 16.19 17.00
C LEU A 17 17.20 17.48 16.47
N ARG A 18 17.26 17.71 15.14
CA ARG A 18 16.57 18.80 14.45
C ARG A 18 15.07 18.69 14.63
N ASP A 19 14.50 17.52 14.33
CA ASP A 19 13.06 17.28 14.47
C ASP A 19 12.55 17.56 15.90
N ALA A 20 13.36 17.23 16.91
CA ALA A 20 13.03 17.46 18.32
C ALA A 20 12.91 18.95 18.69
N LEU A 21 13.54 19.85 17.92
CA LEU A 21 13.34 21.29 18.06
C LEU A 21 11.90 21.70 17.73
N GLY A 22 11.14 20.87 17.01
CA GLY A 22 9.71 21.05 16.77
C GLY A 22 8.87 21.19 18.05
N ALA A 23 9.38 20.71 19.19
CA ALA A 23 8.72 20.84 20.50
C ALA A 23 8.76 22.28 21.07
N VAL A 24 9.67 23.13 20.56
CA VAL A 24 9.81 24.55 20.94
C VAL A 24 9.67 25.51 19.75
N TYR A 25 9.92 25.00 18.54
CA TYR A 25 9.77 25.66 17.25
C TYR A 25 8.81 24.85 16.36
N PRO A 26 7.49 25.02 16.49
CA PRO A 26 6.48 24.18 15.82
C PRO A 26 6.61 24.10 14.30
N MET A 27 7.35 25.01 13.66
CA MET A 27 7.53 25.10 12.20
C MET A 27 8.81 24.43 11.68
N VAL A 28 9.51 23.64 12.50
CA VAL A 28 10.56 22.74 12.00
C VAL A 28 9.92 21.76 11.00
N VAL A 29 10.54 21.57 9.84
CA VAL A 29 10.04 20.65 8.80
C VAL A 29 10.48 19.22 9.15
N HIS A 30 9.52 18.29 9.18
CA HIS A 30 9.74 16.87 9.49
C HIS A 30 9.64 16.04 8.21
N GLU A 31 10.74 15.93 7.45
CA GLU A 31 10.79 15.22 6.15
C GLU A 31 10.35 13.75 6.24
N GLY A 32 9.07 13.49 6.00
CA GLY A 32 8.51 12.12 6.05
C GLY A 32 8.47 11.49 7.45
N ARG A 33 8.70 12.27 8.52
CA ARG A 33 8.69 11.82 9.93
C ARG A 33 7.48 12.39 10.66
N GLU A 34 7.10 11.79 11.79
CA GLU A 34 5.98 12.34 12.58
C GLU A 34 6.36 13.66 13.26
N VAL A 35 5.42 14.60 13.25
CA VAL A 35 5.56 15.94 13.81
C VAL A 35 5.46 15.87 15.36
N PRO A 36 6.42 16.42 16.10
CA PRO A 36 6.32 16.57 17.55
C PRO A 36 5.19 17.51 17.92
N VAL A 37 4.52 17.21 19.03
CA VAL A 37 3.45 18.06 19.56
C VAL A 37 4.07 19.26 20.26
N TYR A 38 3.82 20.47 19.74
CA TYR A 38 4.14 21.71 20.44
C TYR A 38 3.20 21.91 21.63
N VAL A 39 3.77 22.07 22.82
CA VAL A 39 3.02 22.17 24.09
C VAL A 39 2.89 23.61 24.60
N GLY A 40 3.55 24.58 23.97
CA GLY A 40 3.56 25.99 24.37
C GLY A 40 4.72 26.38 25.29
N LEU A 41 5.32 27.54 25.03
CA LEU A 41 6.41 28.09 25.86
C LEU A 41 5.99 28.39 27.31
N PRO A 42 4.76 28.90 27.59
CA PRO A 42 4.31 29.07 28.97
C PRO A 42 4.20 27.75 29.73
N VAL A 43 3.81 26.66 29.05
CA VAL A 43 3.70 25.33 29.66
C VAL A 43 5.08 24.79 30.00
N LEU A 44 6.06 24.92 29.10
CA LEU A 44 7.44 24.54 29.36
C LEU A 44 8.06 25.34 30.52
N LEU A 45 7.79 26.65 30.58
CA LEU A 45 8.23 27.50 31.69
C LEU A 45 7.64 27.02 33.02
N LEU A 46 6.34 26.76 33.08
CA LEU A 46 5.67 26.24 34.27
C LEU A 46 6.16 24.85 34.66
N ALA A 47 6.47 23.98 33.70
CA ALA A 47 7.06 22.67 33.96
C ALA A 47 8.42 22.79 34.67
N GLY A 48 9.27 23.72 34.23
CA GLY A 48 10.54 24.04 34.91
C GLY A 48 10.33 24.57 36.33
N VAL A 49 9.32 25.44 36.54
CA VAL A 49 8.94 25.91 37.88
C VAL A 49 8.46 24.74 38.75
N GLY A 50 7.63 23.83 38.22
CA GLY A 50 7.18 22.63 38.93
C GLY A 50 8.34 21.73 39.36
N LEU A 51 9.27 21.47 38.44
CA LEU A 51 10.46 20.65 38.68
C LEU A 51 11.37 21.25 39.78
N THR A 52 11.48 22.58 39.84
CA THR A 52 12.33 23.25 40.84
C THR A 52 11.66 23.45 42.20
N THR A 53 10.32 23.44 42.25
CA THR A 53 9.54 23.80 43.44
C THR A 53 9.01 22.59 44.20
N ALA A 54 8.66 21.50 43.50
CA ALA A 54 8.06 20.31 44.08
C ALA A 54 9.02 19.10 44.11
N ARG A 55 10.33 19.34 44.27
CA ARG A 55 11.39 18.32 44.26
C ARG A 55 11.24 17.20 45.28
N GLY A 56 10.53 17.44 46.38
CA GLY A 56 10.24 16.43 47.40
C GLY A 56 9.09 15.47 47.03
N ASN A 57 8.36 15.73 45.95
CA ASN A 57 7.27 14.89 45.51
C ASN A 57 7.78 13.87 44.47
N TRP A 58 7.71 12.59 44.79
CA TRP A 58 8.16 11.51 43.90
C TRP A 58 7.49 11.56 42.51
N ARG A 59 6.24 12.05 42.43
CA ARG A 59 5.49 12.16 41.16
C ARG A 59 6.15 13.11 40.17
N VAL A 60 6.81 14.15 40.67
CA VAL A 60 7.54 15.12 39.84
C VAL A 60 8.73 14.44 39.18
N TRP A 61 9.51 13.68 39.95
CA TRP A 61 10.64 12.91 39.40
C TRP A 61 10.19 11.80 38.48
N PHE A 62 9.12 11.07 38.83
CA PHE A 62 8.53 10.06 37.97
C PHE A 62 8.18 10.62 36.58
N TRP A 63 7.39 11.71 36.53
CA TRP A 63 6.98 12.29 35.25
C TRP A 63 8.12 12.98 34.49
N ALA A 64 9.11 13.55 35.19
CA ALA A 64 10.31 14.07 34.55
C ALA A 64 11.14 12.94 33.89
N ILE A 65 11.33 11.82 34.59
CA ILE A 65 12.04 10.65 34.05
C ILE A 65 11.29 10.06 32.85
N VAL A 66 9.96 9.89 32.96
CA VAL A 66 9.12 9.43 31.85
C VAL A 66 9.26 10.35 30.63
N ALA A 67 9.22 11.67 30.83
CA ALA A 67 9.34 12.61 29.73
C ALA A 67 10.72 12.56 29.06
N VAL A 68 11.80 12.46 29.85
CA VAL A 68 13.16 12.32 29.32
C VAL A 68 13.33 11.01 28.55
N ILE A 69 12.91 9.87 29.13
CA ILE A 69 13.01 8.57 28.46
C ILE A 69 12.20 8.56 27.16
N ALA A 70 11.00 9.15 27.16
CA ALA A 70 10.16 9.25 25.98
C ALA A 70 10.82 10.05 24.84
N VAL A 71 11.49 11.17 25.15
CA VAL A 71 12.27 11.94 24.17
C VAL A 71 13.46 11.14 23.66
N LEU A 72 14.20 10.47 24.54
CA LEU A 72 15.36 9.66 24.14
C LEU A 72 14.95 8.48 23.25
N LEU A 73 13.80 7.86 23.51
CA LEU A 73 13.22 6.83 22.66
C LEU A 73 12.78 7.40 21.31
N ALA A 74 12.12 8.56 21.29
CA ALA A 74 11.68 9.23 20.07
C ALA A 74 12.85 9.57 19.12
N LEU A 75 14.02 9.87 19.67
CA LEU A 75 15.26 10.15 18.93
C LEU A 75 15.91 8.90 18.28
N GLY A 76 15.40 7.70 18.57
CA GLY A 76 15.83 6.46 17.90
C GLY A 76 17.33 6.22 17.94
N VAL A 77 17.95 6.09 16.76
CA VAL A 77 19.39 5.81 16.60
C VAL A 77 20.32 6.89 17.15
N ALA A 78 19.82 8.11 17.35
CA ALA A 78 20.62 9.19 17.96
C ALA A 78 20.88 8.95 19.46
N THR A 79 20.24 7.95 20.08
CA THR A 79 20.48 7.56 21.47
C THR A 79 20.62 6.05 21.62
N PRO A 80 21.35 5.55 22.63
CA PRO A 80 21.43 4.11 22.89
C PRO A 80 20.12 3.53 23.45
N VAL A 81 19.17 4.37 23.88
CA VAL A 81 17.95 3.94 24.59
C VAL A 81 17.04 3.11 23.68
N ALA A 82 16.90 3.48 22.41
CA ALA A 82 16.11 2.71 21.45
C ALA A 82 16.68 1.30 21.22
N ARG A 83 18.01 1.16 21.21
CA ARG A 83 18.69 -0.14 21.07
C ARG A 83 18.47 -1.03 22.29
N LEU A 84 18.51 -0.45 23.50
CA LEU A 84 18.18 -1.18 24.71
C LEU A 84 16.70 -1.61 24.71
N ALA A 85 15.80 -0.70 24.33
CA ALA A 85 14.37 -0.98 24.28
C ALA A 85 14.03 -2.06 23.25
N TYR A 86 14.75 -2.16 22.12
CA TYR A 86 14.55 -3.21 21.12
C TYR A 86 14.64 -4.64 21.68
N HIS A 87 15.43 -4.84 22.74
CA HIS A 87 15.59 -6.15 23.38
C HIS A 87 14.50 -6.44 24.43
N ILE A 88 13.63 -5.49 24.73
CA ILE A 88 12.48 -5.69 25.62
C ILE A 88 11.38 -6.43 24.83
N PRO A 89 10.85 -7.55 25.34
CA PRO A 89 9.79 -8.28 24.67
C PRO A 89 8.61 -7.37 24.29
N LEU A 90 8.08 -7.55 23.08
CA LEU A 90 6.98 -6.76 22.46
C LEU A 90 7.39 -5.39 21.93
N TYR A 91 8.54 -4.85 22.31
CA TYR A 91 8.98 -3.54 21.83
C TYR A 91 9.47 -3.59 20.38
N ASP A 92 9.95 -4.76 19.95
CA ASP A 92 10.26 -5.18 18.57
C ASP A 92 9.04 -5.21 17.62
N LYS A 93 7.87 -4.76 18.09
CA LYS A 93 6.63 -4.65 17.31
C LYS A 93 6.23 -3.21 17.00
N PHE A 94 6.91 -2.22 17.56
CA PHE A 94 6.71 -0.81 17.25
C PHE A 94 7.40 -0.45 15.92
N ARG A 95 6.87 0.55 15.21
CA ARG A 95 7.44 1.03 13.93
C ARG A 95 7.72 2.54 13.90
N ILE A 96 7.22 3.27 14.90
CA ILE A 96 7.27 4.74 14.94
C ILE A 96 7.62 5.15 16.37
N LEU A 97 8.91 5.28 16.65
CA LEU A 97 9.41 5.62 17.97
C LEU A 97 9.05 7.05 18.39
N SER A 98 8.90 7.97 17.44
CA SER A 98 8.50 9.36 17.71
C SER A 98 7.16 9.48 18.45
N ARG A 99 6.26 8.50 18.35
CA ARG A 99 4.99 8.46 19.11
C ARG A 99 5.16 8.40 20.63
N HIS A 100 6.34 8.05 21.12
CA HIS A 100 6.64 8.14 22.55
C HIS A 100 6.55 9.58 23.06
N LEU A 101 6.66 10.59 22.19
CA LEU A 101 6.44 11.98 22.56
C LEU A 101 5.07 12.27 23.19
N VAL A 102 4.05 11.44 22.95
CA VAL A 102 2.77 11.55 23.68
C VAL A 102 3.00 11.46 25.20
N PHE A 103 3.89 10.58 25.66
CA PHE A 103 4.25 10.45 27.06
C PHE A 103 5.11 11.63 27.55
N ALA A 104 5.99 12.16 26.70
CA ALA A 104 6.76 13.37 27.00
C ALA A 104 5.83 14.58 27.23
N THR A 105 4.90 14.80 26.31
CA THR A 105 3.88 15.85 26.40
C THR A 105 3.04 15.71 27.67
N PHE A 106 2.55 14.50 27.96
CA PHE A 106 1.76 14.27 29.17
C PHE A 106 2.57 14.52 30.46
N GLY A 107 3.85 14.11 30.48
CA GLY A 107 4.76 14.39 31.58
C GLY A 107 4.99 15.88 31.78
N VAL A 108 5.27 16.62 30.71
CA VAL A 108 5.47 18.08 30.73
C VAL A 108 4.24 18.82 31.23
N ILE A 109 3.03 18.47 30.75
CA ILE A 109 1.77 19.07 31.22
C ILE A 109 1.56 18.79 32.72
N THR A 110 1.87 17.56 33.15
CA THR A 110 1.76 17.20 34.57
C THR A 110 2.73 18.01 35.43
N LEU A 111 3.98 18.18 34.99
CA LEU A 111 4.97 19.04 35.66
C LEU A 111 4.54 20.51 35.69
N ALA A 112 3.96 21.01 34.58
CA ALA A 112 3.43 22.35 34.50
C ALA A 112 2.29 22.58 35.50
N SER A 113 1.44 21.57 35.73
CA SER A 113 0.37 21.63 36.74
C SER A 113 0.93 21.77 38.16
N PHE A 114 2.03 21.09 38.48
CA PHE A 114 2.74 21.28 39.76
C PHE A 114 3.34 22.67 39.87
N GLY A 115 3.92 23.19 38.79
CA GLY A 115 4.43 24.56 38.73
C GLY A 115 3.34 25.58 39.00
N LEU A 116 2.21 25.46 38.30
CA LEU A 116 1.04 26.32 38.49
C LEU A 116 0.49 26.25 39.91
N ALA A 117 0.34 25.04 40.47
CA ALA A 117 -0.13 24.85 41.85
C ALA A 117 0.85 25.39 42.90
N ALA A 118 2.15 25.40 42.61
CA ALA A 118 3.19 25.90 43.50
C ALA A 118 3.28 27.44 43.50
N LEU A 119 2.92 28.12 42.40
CA LEU A 119 3.10 29.58 42.23
C LEU A 119 2.62 30.42 43.43
N PRO A 120 1.43 30.21 44.01
CA PRO A 120 0.96 31.02 45.15
C PRO A 120 1.76 30.81 46.45
N ARG A 121 2.44 29.66 46.58
CA ARG A 121 3.13 29.20 47.80
C ARG A 121 4.61 29.55 47.82
N ILE A 122 5.17 30.08 46.73
CA ILE A 122 6.59 30.42 46.66
C ILE A 122 6.79 31.83 47.21
N GLU A 123 7.70 32.00 48.17
CA GLU A 123 8.04 33.31 48.75
C GLU A 123 8.91 34.17 47.83
N ARG A 124 9.79 33.54 47.04
CA ARG A 124 10.68 34.19 46.06
C ARG A 124 10.56 33.60 44.65
N PRO A 125 9.36 33.67 44.02
CA PRO A 125 9.09 33.05 42.72
C PRO A 125 9.94 33.64 41.60
N GLY A 126 10.30 34.93 41.67
CA GLY A 126 11.11 35.60 40.66
C GLY A 126 12.42 34.88 40.33
N ARG A 127 13.14 34.31 41.32
CA ARG A 127 14.41 33.61 41.06
C ARG A 127 14.22 32.27 40.32
N ARG A 128 13.18 31.51 40.66
CA ARG A 128 12.91 30.19 40.06
C ARG A 128 12.28 30.32 38.67
N VAL A 129 11.41 31.30 38.49
CA VAL A 129 10.87 31.68 37.18
C VAL A 129 11.99 32.17 36.27
N MET A 130 12.88 33.04 36.74
CA MET A 130 14.03 33.52 35.97
C MET A 130 14.98 32.38 35.57
N ALA A 131 15.31 31.47 36.50
CA ALA A 131 16.15 30.33 36.19
C ALA A 131 15.53 29.42 35.10
N SER A 132 14.21 29.15 35.20
CA SER A 132 13.49 28.36 34.20
C SER A 132 13.41 29.08 32.85
N ALA A 133 13.21 30.40 32.87
CA ALA A 133 13.21 31.25 31.69
C ALA A 133 14.58 31.31 31.02
N CYS A 134 15.68 31.42 31.77
CA CYS A 134 17.04 31.40 31.21
C CYS A 134 17.36 30.05 30.54
N VAL A 135 16.95 28.94 31.15
CA VAL A 135 17.11 27.60 30.54
C VAL A 135 16.32 27.51 29.24
N LEU A 136 15.05 27.92 29.25
CA LEU A 136 14.21 27.90 28.05
C LEU A 136 14.75 28.85 26.96
N ALA A 137 15.25 30.03 27.34
CA ALA A 137 15.90 30.97 26.42
C ALA A 137 17.16 30.38 25.79
N GLY A 138 17.97 29.64 26.55
CA GLY A 138 19.14 28.93 26.04
C GLY A 138 18.78 27.83 25.04
N ILE A 139 17.73 27.04 25.33
CA ILE A 139 17.21 26.00 24.42
C ILE A 139 16.70 26.64 23.12
N MET A 140 15.94 27.73 23.22
CA MET A 140 15.48 28.51 22.07
C MET A 140 16.67 29.02 21.25
N ALA A 141 17.62 29.73 21.86
CA ALA A 141 18.79 30.27 21.16
C ALA A 141 19.63 29.19 20.45
N ALA A 142 19.84 28.04 21.10
CA ALA A 142 20.54 26.91 20.50
C ALA A 142 19.78 26.31 19.31
N GLY A 143 18.45 26.16 19.44
CA GLY A 143 17.59 25.68 18.35
C GLY A 143 17.56 26.64 17.17
N PHE A 144 17.45 27.94 17.43
CA PHE A 144 17.52 28.99 16.41
C PHE A 144 18.86 28.95 15.66
N TRP A 145 19.98 28.88 16.40
CA TRP A 145 21.32 28.78 15.80
C TRP A 145 21.45 27.55 14.89
N MET A 146 21.00 26.38 15.36
CA MET A 146 21.04 25.14 14.59
C MET A 146 20.22 25.24 13.29
N LEU A 147 18.98 25.73 13.38
CA LEU A 147 18.11 25.93 12.21
C LEU A 147 18.69 26.99 11.23
N TRP A 148 19.34 28.02 11.76
CA TRP A 148 20.00 29.05 10.96
C TRP A 148 21.19 28.50 10.17
N THR A 149 22.02 27.66 10.79
CA THR A 149 23.21 27.08 10.14
C THR A 149 22.87 26.06 9.06
N GLU A 150 21.81 25.27 9.23
CA GLU A 150 21.38 24.28 8.23
C GLU A 150 20.73 24.91 7.00
N ARG A 151 20.02 26.04 7.16
CA ARG A 151 19.42 26.80 6.04
C ARG A 151 20.45 27.27 5.01
N ALA A 152 21.71 27.40 5.40
CA ALA A 152 22.78 27.77 4.47
C ALA A 152 23.17 26.63 3.49
N GLY A 153 22.62 25.41 3.65
CA GLY A 153 23.01 24.23 2.89
C GLY A 153 21.93 23.57 2.00
N GLU A 154 20.64 23.88 2.14
CA GLU A 154 19.55 23.15 1.46
C GLU A 154 18.60 24.10 0.70
N VAL A 155 18.81 24.24 -0.62
CA VAL A 155 17.85 24.90 -1.53
C VAL A 155 17.72 24.05 -2.79
N GLU A 156 16.82 23.05 -2.80
CA GLU A 156 16.59 22.23 -4.01
C GLU A 156 15.12 22.11 -4.48
N SER A 157 14.12 22.67 -3.79
CA SER A 157 12.74 22.68 -4.34
C SER A 157 12.01 24.03 -4.23
N HIS A 158 11.51 24.53 -5.36
CA HIS A 158 10.99 25.90 -5.51
C HIS A 158 9.64 26.16 -4.80
N THR A 159 8.77 25.15 -4.67
CA THR A 159 7.43 25.30 -4.05
C THR A 159 7.48 25.27 -2.52
N TRP A 160 8.36 24.45 -1.95
CA TRP A 160 8.53 24.35 -0.50
C TRP A 160 9.40 25.49 0.06
N ALA A 161 10.34 26.00 -0.73
CA ALA A 161 11.20 27.15 -0.37
C ALA A 161 10.38 28.43 -0.14
N LEU A 162 9.40 28.74 -1.00
CA LEU A 162 8.58 29.96 -0.88
C LEU A 162 7.69 29.96 0.38
N LEU A 163 7.13 28.80 0.75
CA LEU A 163 6.33 28.64 1.96
C LEU A 163 7.19 28.73 3.22
N THR A 164 8.35 28.07 3.22
CA THR A 164 9.27 28.09 4.37
C THR A 164 9.92 29.46 4.57
N GLU A 165 10.18 30.22 3.50
CA GLU A 165 10.87 31.52 3.57
C GLU A 165 10.02 32.64 4.19
N GLY A 166 8.78 32.82 3.74
CA GLY A 166 7.87 33.84 4.30
C GLY A 166 7.37 33.50 5.72
N TYR A 167 7.18 32.21 6.02
CA TYR A 167 6.72 31.77 7.34
C TYR A 167 7.84 31.75 8.39
N PHE A 168 9.08 31.37 8.04
CA PHE A 168 10.19 31.41 9.00
C PHE A 168 10.51 32.83 9.47
N GLN A 169 10.44 33.81 8.56
CA GLN A 169 10.65 35.24 8.88
C GLN A 169 9.55 35.84 9.76
N THR A 170 8.35 35.24 9.80
CA THR A 170 7.20 35.76 10.58
C THR A 170 6.98 34.98 11.88
N THR A 171 7.11 33.66 11.87
CA THR A 171 6.78 32.79 13.03
C THR A 171 7.86 32.77 14.10
N VAL A 172 9.15 32.79 13.73
CA VAL A 172 10.24 32.79 14.72
C VAL A 172 10.26 34.10 15.54
N PRO A 173 10.15 35.30 14.96
CA PRO A 173 10.02 36.54 15.74
C PRO A 173 8.75 36.57 16.60
N LEU A 174 7.64 36.02 16.09
CA LEU A 174 6.38 35.94 16.83
C LEU A 174 6.51 35.04 18.09
N GLN A 175 7.16 33.88 17.97
CA GLN A 175 7.42 32.98 19.09
C GLN A 175 8.39 33.58 20.12
N LEU A 176 9.42 34.30 19.67
CA LEU A 176 10.30 35.06 20.55
C LEU A 176 9.54 36.18 21.28
N THR A 177 8.58 36.82 20.61
CA THR A 177 7.71 37.84 21.21
C THR A 177 6.81 37.22 22.28
N PHE A 178 6.17 36.09 22.00
CA PHE A 178 5.37 35.35 22.99
C PHE A 178 6.20 34.85 24.16
N PHE A 179 7.44 34.40 23.91
CA PHE A 179 8.37 34.02 24.96
C PHE A 179 8.65 35.18 25.92
N VAL A 180 9.05 36.34 25.39
CA VAL A 180 9.36 37.54 26.18
C VAL A 180 8.12 38.01 26.96
N ALA A 181 6.95 38.02 26.32
CA ALA A 181 5.68 38.36 26.96
C ALA A 181 5.35 37.39 28.12
N THR A 182 5.52 36.08 27.89
CA THR A 182 5.28 35.02 28.88
C THR A 182 6.16 35.19 30.11
N VAL A 183 7.47 35.39 29.90
CA VAL A 183 8.44 35.59 30.99
C VAL A 183 8.11 36.86 31.77
N THR A 184 7.79 37.95 31.07
CA THR A 184 7.44 39.24 31.70
C THR A 184 6.21 39.11 32.59
N VAL A 185 5.14 38.49 32.08
CA VAL A 185 3.89 38.31 32.84
C VAL A 185 4.05 37.31 33.99
N ALA A 186 4.82 36.24 33.80
CA ALA A 186 5.15 35.31 34.87
C ALA A 186 5.94 35.98 36.02
N LEU A 187 6.86 36.90 35.69
CA LEU A 187 7.59 37.69 36.69
C LEU A 187 6.71 38.73 37.40
N LEU A 188 5.70 39.28 36.74
CA LEU A 188 4.70 40.17 37.35
C LEU A 188 3.77 39.39 38.30
N LEU A 189 3.27 38.23 37.87
CA LEU A 189 2.49 37.30 38.70
C LEU A 189 3.24 36.85 39.95
N ALA A 190 4.55 36.63 39.81
CA ALA A 190 5.44 36.27 40.89
C ALA A 190 5.60 37.38 41.96
N ARG A 191 5.34 38.65 41.64
CA ARG A 191 5.60 39.79 42.55
C ARG A 191 4.35 40.40 43.17
N ILE A 192 3.16 40.19 42.61
CA ILE A 192 1.95 40.94 42.98
C ILE A 192 0.90 40.01 43.60
N ARG A 193 0.42 40.33 44.82
CA ARG A 193 -0.60 39.55 45.57
C ARG A 193 -2.03 40.15 45.56
N SER A 194 -2.27 41.24 44.82
CA SER A 194 -3.54 41.99 44.81
C SER A 194 -4.42 41.67 43.58
N ARG A 195 -5.51 42.42 43.34
CA ARG A 195 -6.37 42.34 42.14
C ARG A 195 -5.59 42.34 40.80
N ALA A 196 -4.38 42.90 40.77
CA ALA A 196 -3.49 42.87 39.61
C ALA A 196 -2.93 41.46 39.29
N ALA A 197 -2.92 40.52 40.25
CA ALA A 197 -2.57 39.12 40.00
C ALA A 197 -3.61 38.42 39.12
N SER A 198 -4.90 38.72 39.30
CA SER A 198 -5.97 38.21 38.45
C SER A 198 -5.85 38.73 37.01
N VAL A 199 -5.51 40.00 36.85
CA VAL A 199 -5.25 40.60 35.53
C VAL A 199 -4.04 39.93 34.86
N ALA A 200 -2.93 39.76 35.58
CA ALA A 200 -1.76 39.11 35.03
C ALA A 200 -2.00 37.61 34.71
N ALA A 201 -2.89 36.92 35.43
CA ALA A 201 -3.29 35.55 35.11
C ALA A 201 -4.13 35.50 33.82
N ILE A 202 -5.05 36.46 33.64
CA ILE A 202 -5.81 36.61 32.39
C ILE A 202 -4.86 36.90 31.22
N VAL A 203 -3.88 37.79 31.40
CA VAL A 203 -2.87 38.09 30.36
C VAL A 203 -2.00 36.85 30.08
N PHE A 204 -1.62 36.08 31.10
CA PHE A 204 -0.86 34.84 30.92
C PHE A 204 -1.64 33.80 30.11
N VAL A 205 -2.94 33.64 30.40
CA VAL A 205 -3.83 32.77 29.63
C VAL A 205 -4.02 33.29 28.20
N ALA A 206 -4.10 34.62 28.01
CA ALA A 206 -4.18 35.24 26.69
C ALA A 206 -2.89 35.02 25.88
N ILE A 207 -1.72 35.09 26.52
CA ILE A 207 -0.42 34.80 25.88
C ILE A 207 -0.31 33.32 25.54
N LEU A 208 -0.73 32.41 26.42
CA LEU A 208 -0.79 30.97 26.10
C LEU A 208 -1.74 30.71 24.93
N GLY A 209 -2.90 31.37 24.91
CA GLY A 209 -3.84 31.31 23.80
C GLY A 209 -3.21 31.80 22.51
N ALA A 210 -2.55 32.96 22.52
CA ALA A 210 -1.91 33.53 21.34
C ALA A 210 -0.70 32.71 20.86
N ASP A 211 0.12 32.17 21.78
CA ASP A 211 1.25 31.27 21.49
C ASP A 211 0.76 29.98 20.82
N LEU A 212 -0.25 29.33 21.40
CA LEU A 212 -0.83 28.12 20.82
C LEU A 212 -1.55 28.40 19.49
N LEU A 213 -2.31 29.49 19.37
CA LEU A 213 -3.01 29.85 18.14
C LEU A 213 -2.05 30.24 17.01
N GLY A 214 -0.98 30.99 17.32
CA GLY A 214 0.02 31.42 16.36
C GLY A 214 1.02 30.33 15.95
N SER A 215 0.98 29.17 16.62
CA SER A 215 1.84 28.01 16.34
C SER A 215 1.12 26.84 15.67
N GLN A 216 -0.19 26.93 15.43
CA GLN A 216 -0.93 25.85 14.78
C GLN A 216 -0.75 25.90 13.26
N PHE A 217 -0.60 24.73 12.65
CA PHE A 217 -0.78 24.52 11.20
C PHE A 217 -2.27 24.59 10.76
N VAL A 218 -3.17 24.93 11.69
CA VAL A 218 -4.62 24.87 11.54
C VAL A 218 -5.20 26.22 11.92
N GLU A 219 -6.02 26.79 11.04
CA GLU A 219 -6.70 28.06 11.28
C GLU A 219 -7.92 27.80 12.18
N ILE A 220 -7.95 28.34 13.39
CA ILE A 220 -9.14 28.24 14.25
C ILE A 220 -10.12 29.34 13.88
N THR A 221 -11.30 28.96 13.37
CA THR A 221 -12.39 29.86 13.00
C THR A 221 -13.57 29.74 13.96
N SER A 222 -14.53 30.67 13.89
CA SER A 222 -15.79 30.57 14.66
C SER A 222 -16.64 29.36 14.29
N ALA A 223 -16.40 28.75 13.12
CA ALA A 223 -17.05 27.51 12.66
C ALA A 223 -16.28 26.23 13.06
N GLY A 224 -15.17 26.36 13.79
CA GLY A 224 -14.31 25.25 14.20
C GLY A 224 -12.91 25.31 13.56
N PHE A 225 -12.22 24.17 13.54
CA PHE A 225 -10.89 24.05 12.95
C PHE A 225 -10.97 24.06 11.41
N ARG A 226 -10.44 25.10 10.78
CA ARG A 226 -10.23 25.19 9.33
C ARG A 226 -8.81 24.76 9.03
N PHE A 227 -8.68 23.62 8.36
CA PHE A 227 -7.40 23.18 7.84
C PHE A 227 -7.32 23.69 6.40
N PRO A 228 -6.46 24.67 6.08
CA PRO A 228 -6.37 25.23 4.73
C PRO A 228 -5.98 24.19 3.65
N HIS A 229 -5.52 23.01 4.07
CA HIS A 229 -5.11 21.89 3.21
C HIS A 229 -6.00 20.64 3.34
N LEU A 230 -7.19 20.75 3.95
CA LEU A 230 -8.12 19.62 3.95
C LEU A 230 -8.71 19.40 2.56
N VAL A 231 -8.93 18.12 2.25
CA VAL A 231 -9.76 17.67 1.14
C VAL A 231 -11.09 18.44 1.16
N PRO A 232 -11.44 19.18 0.09
CA PRO A 232 -12.69 19.93 0.03
C PRO A 232 -13.90 19.01 0.28
N PRO A 233 -14.95 19.46 1.00
CA PRO A 233 -16.13 18.62 1.25
C PRO A 233 -16.77 18.05 -0.01
N SER A 234 -16.65 18.74 -1.15
CA SER A 234 -17.12 18.26 -2.46
C SER A 234 -16.47 16.94 -2.87
N VAL A 235 -15.20 16.72 -2.55
CA VAL A 235 -14.45 15.49 -2.88
C VAL A 235 -14.93 14.28 -2.05
N LEU A 236 -15.60 14.50 -0.92
CA LEU A 236 -16.22 13.41 -0.16
C LEU A 236 -17.39 12.76 -0.92
N GLN A 237 -17.97 13.47 -1.90
CA GLN A 237 -18.91 12.88 -2.83
C GLN A 237 -18.15 12.24 -4.00
N PRO A 238 -18.52 11.05 -4.48
CA PRO A 238 -17.91 10.46 -5.67
C PRO A 238 -18.25 11.29 -6.91
N SER A 239 -17.41 11.19 -7.96
CA SER A 239 -17.81 11.66 -9.29
C SER A 239 -18.98 10.83 -9.83
N VAL A 240 -19.70 11.34 -10.84
CA VAL A 240 -20.78 10.56 -11.49
C VAL A 240 -20.27 9.23 -12.07
N HIS A 241 -19.04 9.19 -12.58
CA HIS A 241 -18.40 7.97 -13.09
C HIS A 241 -18.07 6.98 -11.96
N THR A 242 -17.58 7.49 -10.83
CA THR A 242 -17.29 6.68 -9.64
C THR A 242 -18.57 6.14 -9.01
N ALA A 243 -19.64 6.94 -8.99
CA ALA A 243 -20.95 6.51 -8.51
C ALA A 243 -21.54 5.39 -9.40
N TRP A 244 -21.39 5.50 -10.72
CA TRP A 244 -21.75 4.44 -11.65
C TRP A 244 -20.96 3.14 -11.37
N LEU A 245 -19.63 3.23 -11.21
CA LEU A 245 -18.80 2.07 -10.84
C LEU A 245 -19.27 1.43 -9.53
N ARG A 246 -19.55 2.24 -8.50
CA ARG A 246 -20.07 1.76 -7.20
C ARG A 246 -21.32 0.91 -7.40
N ASP A 247 -22.28 1.40 -8.19
CA ASP A 247 -23.59 0.78 -8.33
C ASP A 247 -23.49 -0.54 -9.12
N GLU A 248 -22.75 -0.55 -10.23
CA GLU A 248 -22.44 -1.76 -11.01
C GLU A 248 -21.75 -2.84 -10.18
N LEU A 249 -20.69 -2.46 -9.45
CA LEU A 249 -19.88 -3.39 -8.66
C LEU A 249 -20.63 -3.90 -7.43
N THR A 250 -21.48 -3.07 -6.82
CA THR A 250 -22.31 -3.48 -5.67
C THR A 250 -23.35 -4.50 -6.10
N ALA A 251 -24.00 -4.29 -7.25
CA ALA A 251 -24.97 -5.23 -7.82
C ALA A 251 -24.32 -6.58 -8.17
N ALA A 252 -23.13 -6.56 -8.78
CA ALA A 252 -22.40 -7.77 -9.15
C ALA A 252 -21.67 -8.45 -7.96
N GLY A 253 -21.47 -7.74 -6.85
CA GLY A 253 -20.63 -8.19 -5.75
C GLY A 253 -19.14 -8.27 -6.09
N GLN A 254 -18.71 -7.57 -7.14
CA GLN A 254 -17.35 -7.60 -7.71
C GLN A 254 -16.56 -6.33 -7.37
N ARG A 255 -15.34 -6.24 -7.88
CA ARG A 255 -14.38 -5.18 -7.53
C ARG A 255 -13.86 -4.44 -8.77
N VAL A 256 -13.33 -3.24 -8.53
CA VAL A 256 -12.55 -2.47 -9.50
C VAL A 256 -11.10 -2.38 -9.05
N VAL A 257 -10.17 -2.18 -9.98
CA VAL A 257 -8.76 -1.91 -9.68
C VAL A 257 -8.28 -0.71 -10.50
N ALA A 258 -7.50 0.19 -9.88
CA ALA A 258 -6.73 1.19 -10.62
C ALA A 258 -5.37 0.62 -11.01
N LEU A 259 -5.03 0.64 -12.30
CA LEU A 259 -3.78 0.06 -12.83
C LEU A 259 -2.53 0.76 -12.26
N HIS A 260 -2.55 2.10 -12.21
CA HIS A 260 -1.45 2.94 -11.68
C HIS A 260 -1.40 3.03 -10.17
N GLY A 261 -2.32 2.34 -9.52
CA GLY A 261 -2.48 2.36 -8.09
C GLY A 261 -3.39 3.46 -7.59
N SER A 262 -3.84 3.24 -6.37
CA SER A 262 -4.90 4.03 -5.77
C SER A 262 -4.41 5.36 -5.20
N ALA A 263 -3.10 5.55 -5.01
CA ALA A 263 -2.56 6.74 -4.35
C ALA A 263 -2.80 8.05 -5.13
N SER A 264 -2.94 7.98 -6.46
CA SER A 264 -3.07 9.15 -7.35
C SER A 264 -4.30 9.10 -8.27
N ASP A 265 -5.13 8.05 -8.19
CA ASP A 265 -6.28 7.87 -9.07
C ASP A 265 -7.52 8.67 -8.57
N PRO A 266 -8.10 9.59 -9.37
CA PRO A 266 -9.26 10.39 -8.95
C PRO A 266 -10.60 9.65 -9.03
N VAL A 267 -10.64 8.45 -9.62
CA VAL A 267 -11.85 7.65 -9.86
C VAL A 267 -12.05 6.62 -8.75
N VAL A 268 -11.01 5.86 -8.42
CA VAL A 268 -11.04 4.80 -7.38
C VAL A 268 -9.91 4.98 -6.36
N GLY A 269 -9.52 6.24 -6.14
CA GLY A 269 -8.42 6.65 -5.27
C GLY A 269 -8.49 6.10 -3.85
N GLY A 270 -7.31 5.90 -3.25
CA GLY A 270 -7.04 5.04 -2.10
C GLY A 270 -8.08 5.10 -0.99
N GLN A 271 -7.95 6.04 -0.05
CA GLN A 271 -8.89 6.14 1.07
C GLN A 271 -10.30 6.54 0.59
N PHE A 272 -10.41 7.17 -0.58
CA PHE A 272 -11.68 7.63 -1.13
C PHE A 272 -12.60 6.50 -1.59
N ALA A 273 -12.07 5.41 -2.14
CA ALA A 273 -12.87 4.23 -2.48
C ALA A 273 -13.68 3.74 -1.27
N LYS A 274 -13.12 3.81 -0.06
CA LYS A 274 -13.84 3.48 1.18
C LYS A 274 -14.90 4.52 1.54
N VAL A 275 -14.61 5.80 1.40
CA VAL A 275 -15.56 6.90 1.66
C VAL A 275 -16.74 6.82 0.69
N TRP A 276 -16.46 6.62 -0.59
CA TRP A 276 -17.44 6.49 -1.67
C TRP A 276 -18.12 5.13 -1.74
N ARG A 277 -17.68 4.18 -0.89
CA ARG A 277 -18.19 2.79 -0.82
C ARG A 277 -18.03 2.01 -2.13
N VAL A 278 -17.00 2.34 -2.90
CA VAL A 278 -16.61 1.58 -4.10
C VAL A 278 -15.80 0.37 -3.65
N ARG A 279 -16.17 -0.81 -4.15
CA ARG A 279 -15.44 -2.05 -3.88
C ARG A 279 -14.17 -2.08 -4.72
N SER A 280 -13.04 -1.68 -4.14
CA SER A 280 -11.73 -1.74 -4.81
C SER A 280 -10.93 -2.98 -4.38
N ALA A 281 -10.23 -3.59 -5.33
CA ALA A 281 -9.20 -4.60 -5.07
C ALA A 281 -7.82 -3.97 -4.78
N SER A 282 -7.59 -2.73 -5.20
CA SER A 282 -6.39 -1.95 -4.87
C SER A 282 -6.64 -0.90 -3.77
N GLY A 283 -5.57 -0.46 -3.11
CA GLY A 283 -5.63 0.48 -2.00
C GLY A 283 -4.25 0.82 -1.46
N TYR A 284 -4.19 1.70 -0.44
CA TYR A 284 -2.96 1.94 0.31
C TYR A 284 -2.67 0.75 1.24
N ASN A 285 -1.76 -0.12 0.81
CA ASN A 285 -1.60 -1.49 1.28
C ASN A 285 -0.34 -1.68 2.14
N SER A 286 0.00 -0.72 3.01
CA SER A 286 1.21 -0.77 3.85
C SER A 286 1.25 -1.91 4.88
N MET A 287 0.10 -2.54 5.15
CA MET A 287 -0.05 -3.73 5.99
C MET A 287 -0.81 -4.86 5.26
N LEU A 288 -0.45 -5.11 4.00
CA LEU A 288 -1.03 -6.20 3.22
C LEU A 288 -0.68 -7.57 3.83
N LEU A 289 -1.65 -8.50 3.82
CA LEU A 289 -1.37 -9.89 4.19
C LEU A 289 -0.45 -10.51 3.15
N THR A 290 0.58 -11.24 3.58
CA THR A 290 1.54 -11.92 2.69
C THR A 290 0.84 -12.84 1.69
N HIS A 291 -0.14 -13.61 2.15
CA HIS A 291 -0.96 -14.49 1.30
C HIS A 291 -1.78 -13.70 0.26
N PHE A 292 -2.34 -12.54 0.65
CA PHE A 292 -3.05 -11.70 -0.31
C PHE A 292 -2.10 -11.08 -1.35
N ASN A 293 -0.90 -10.67 -0.93
CA ASN A 293 0.12 -10.16 -1.85
C ASN A 293 0.58 -11.23 -2.85
N ALA A 294 0.68 -12.49 -2.42
CA ALA A 294 1.04 -13.61 -3.29
C ALA A 294 0.00 -13.88 -4.40
N LEU A 295 -1.28 -13.58 -4.13
CA LEU A 295 -2.37 -13.65 -5.10
C LEU A 295 -2.47 -12.39 -5.98
N SER A 296 -2.40 -11.21 -5.36
CA SER A 296 -2.80 -9.96 -6.02
C SER A 296 -1.71 -9.37 -6.89
N THR A 297 -0.43 -9.59 -6.56
CA THR A 297 0.72 -8.89 -7.15
C THR A 297 0.60 -7.36 -7.11
N ILE A 298 -0.23 -6.83 -6.21
CA ILE A 298 -0.49 -5.41 -6.04
C ILE A 298 0.58 -4.79 -5.12
N GLY A 299 1.22 -3.73 -5.58
CA GLY A 299 2.21 -2.97 -4.84
C GLY A 299 1.64 -2.23 -3.62
N LYS A 300 2.53 -1.65 -2.81
CA LYS A 300 2.14 -0.97 -1.56
C LYS A 300 1.23 0.25 -1.78
N GLN A 301 1.27 0.85 -2.97
CA GLN A 301 0.44 2.00 -3.33
C GLN A 301 -0.86 1.59 -4.05
N GLY A 302 -1.07 0.28 -4.22
CA GLY A 302 -2.21 -0.29 -4.92
C GLY A 302 -1.98 -0.45 -6.41
N ASP A 303 -0.78 -0.16 -6.91
CA ASP A 303 -0.35 -0.34 -8.29
C ASP A 303 -0.36 -1.83 -8.67
N VAL A 304 -0.89 -2.14 -9.85
CA VAL A 304 -0.97 -3.52 -10.34
C VAL A 304 0.33 -3.81 -11.06
N ASN A 305 1.02 -4.90 -10.69
CA ASN A 305 2.13 -5.39 -11.51
C ASN A 305 1.58 -5.72 -12.91
N PRO A 306 2.10 -5.11 -14.00
CA PRO A 306 1.58 -5.34 -15.35
C PRO A 306 1.50 -6.83 -15.71
N GLN A 307 2.41 -7.67 -15.20
CA GLN A 307 2.39 -9.12 -15.45
C GLN A 307 1.06 -9.80 -15.08
N ALA A 308 0.25 -9.23 -14.17
CA ALA A 308 -1.09 -9.74 -13.86
C ALA A 308 -2.11 -9.60 -15.00
N LEU A 309 -1.80 -8.79 -16.03
CA LEU A 309 -2.64 -8.62 -17.22
C LEU A 309 -2.48 -9.78 -18.22
N ARG A 310 -1.47 -10.63 -18.05
CA ARG A 310 -1.19 -11.74 -18.96
C ARG A 310 -2.39 -12.69 -19.08
N PRO A 311 -2.65 -13.28 -20.26
CA PRO A 311 -3.81 -14.15 -20.47
C PRO A 311 -3.85 -15.41 -19.60
N ASP A 312 -2.69 -15.86 -19.11
CA ASP A 312 -2.50 -17.03 -18.25
C ASP A 312 -2.54 -16.72 -16.74
N ASP A 313 -2.54 -15.44 -16.35
CA ASP A 313 -2.64 -15.02 -14.95
C ASP A 313 -4.11 -14.81 -14.55
N VAL A 314 -4.60 -15.66 -13.64
CA VAL A 314 -5.97 -15.61 -13.11
C VAL A 314 -6.09 -14.87 -11.78
N GLY A 315 -5.04 -14.20 -11.30
CA GLY A 315 -5.03 -13.49 -10.01
C GLY A 315 -6.09 -12.40 -9.93
N LEU A 316 -6.17 -11.53 -10.93
CA LEU A 316 -7.21 -10.48 -11.02
C LEU A 316 -8.62 -11.08 -11.13
N ASP A 317 -8.75 -12.19 -11.86
CA ASP A 317 -9.99 -12.91 -12.09
C ASP A 317 -10.51 -13.49 -10.77
N LEU A 318 -9.65 -14.19 -10.04
CA LEU A 318 -9.88 -14.74 -8.71
C LEU A 318 -10.21 -13.65 -7.70
N MET A 319 -9.60 -12.47 -7.77
CA MET A 319 -9.99 -11.33 -6.93
C MET A 319 -11.35 -10.72 -7.28
N GLY A 320 -12.08 -11.27 -8.27
CA GLY A 320 -13.38 -10.77 -8.68
C GLY A 320 -13.30 -9.35 -9.24
N THR A 321 -12.17 -9.00 -9.87
CA THR A 321 -11.93 -7.67 -10.43
C THR A 321 -12.63 -7.58 -11.78
N ARG A 322 -13.83 -7.00 -11.80
CA ARG A 322 -14.63 -6.81 -13.01
C ARG A 322 -14.14 -5.64 -13.85
N TYR A 323 -13.73 -4.55 -13.21
CA TYR A 323 -13.30 -3.35 -13.93
C TYR A 323 -11.86 -2.99 -13.61
N LEU A 324 -11.13 -2.57 -14.63
CA LEU A 324 -9.85 -1.92 -14.55
C LEU A 324 -10.02 -0.47 -14.98
N VAL A 325 -9.48 0.45 -14.18
CA VAL A 325 -9.44 1.88 -14.49
C VAL A 325 -7.98 2.26 -14.76
N ALA A 326 -7.77 2.92 -15.89
CA ALA A 326 -6.46 3.39 -16.33
C ALA A 326 -6.57 4.79 -16.94
N GLN A 327 -5.52 5.61 -16.80
CA GLN A 327 -5.41 6.83 -17.59
C GLN A 327 -5.09 6.43 -19.04
N THR A 328 -5.72 7.09 -20.00
CA THR A 328 -5.58 6.75 -21.43
C THR A 328 -4.16 6.88 -21.94
N LYS A 329 -3.39 7.83 -21.40
CA LYS A 329 -1.95 7.99 -21.72
C LYS A 329 -1.14 6.70 -21.56
N LEU A 330 -1.49 5.81 -20.63
CA LEU A 330 -0.76 4.54 -20.43
C LEU A 330 -1.14 3.43 -21.40
N ILE A 331 -2.20 3.64 -22.17
CA ILE A 331 -2.66 2.71 -23.19
C ILE A 331 -2.35 3.28 -24.59
N ASP A 332 -2.31 4.61 -24.71
CA ASP A 332 -2.27 5.29 -26.01
C ASP A 332 -0.90 5.97 -26.31
N ALA A 333 -0.06 6.29 -25.31
CA ALA A 333 1.22 6.97 -25.54
C ALA A 333 2.42 6.03 -25.34
N GLU A 334 3.08 5.69 -26.45
CA GLU A 334 4.30 4.88 -26.45
C GLU A 334 5.54 5.76 -26.63
N GLU A 335 6.44 5.76 -25.64
CA GLU A 335 7.81 6.22 -25.84
C GLU A 335 8.54 5.16 -26.67
N THR A 336 9.26 5.59 -27.71
CA THR A 336 9.90 4.68 -28.66
C THR A 336 11.31 5.12 -29.00
N PHE A 337 12.16 4.16 -29.37
CA PHE A 337 13.53 4.40 -29.80
C PHE A 337 13.88 3.61 -31.06
N GLN A 338 14.92 4.05 -31.77
CA GLN A 338 15.42 3.42 -33.00
C GLN A 338 16.69 2.63 -32.72
N GLN A 339 16.72 1.37 -33.15
CA GLN A 339 17.91 0.51 -33.04
C GLN A 339 17.86 -0.64 -34.05
N ASP A 340 19.03 -0.98 -34.62
CA ASP A 340 19.20 -2.09 -35.57
C ASP A 340 18.28 -2.01 -36.81
N GLY A 341 17.89 -0.79 -37.20
CA GLY A 341 16.98 -0.52 -38.33
C GLY A 341 15.50 -0.62 -37.99
N TYR A 342 15.16 -0.78 -36.70
CA TYR A 342 13.80 -0.91 -36.23
C TYR A 342 13.43 0.10 -35.13
N GLN A 343 12.15 0.47 -35.09
CA GLN A 343 11.53 1.21 -34.00
C GLN A 343 10.99 0.24 -32.96
N TRP A 344 11.27 0.53 -31.70
CA TRP A 344 10.90 -0.29 -30.56
C TRP A 344 10.21 0.57 -29.50
N SER A 345 9.26 -0.01 -28.76
CA SER A 345 8.75 0.59 -27.53
C SER A 345 9.90 0.63 -26.52
N GLU A 346 10.01 1.69 -25.72
CA GLU A 346 11.00 1.76 -24.64
C GLU A 346 10.71 0.70 -23.57
N GLU A 347 9.44 0.46 -23.25
CA GLU A 347 9.00 -0.54 -22.27
C GLU A 347 9.14 -1.98 -22.85
N PRO A 348 9.97 -2.85 -22.24
CA PRO A 348 10.13 -4.21 -22.73
C PRO A 348 8.96 -5.10 -22.30
N LEU A 349 8.62 -6.07 -23.15
CA LEU A 349 7.57 -7.07 -22.89
C LEU A 349 7.98 -8.07 -21.79
N ARG A 350 9.22 -8.59 -21.87
CA ARG A 350 9.78 -9.62 -20.96
C ARG A 350 8.85 -10.81 -20.72
N LEU A 351 8.16 -11.27 -21.77
CA LEU A 351 7.22 -12.37 -21.71
C LEU A 351 7.97 -13.69 -21.80
N ALA A 352 7.85 -14.54 -20.77
CA ALA A 352 8.31 -15.91 -20.86
C ALA A 352 7.38 -16.71 -21.78
N VAL A 353 7.97 -17.41 -22.75
CA VAL A 353 7.32 -18.46 -23.54
C VAL A 353 7.86 -19.76 -22.96
N GLY A 354 7.01 -20.59 -22.37
CA GLY A 354 7.45 -21.70 -21.53
C GLY A 354 7.32 -21.41 -20.04
N GLN A 355 7.54 -22.45 -19.24
CA GLN A 355 7.66 -22.28 -17.79
C GLN A 355 9.05 -21.68 -17.48
N PRO A 356 9.14 -20.55 -16.76
CA PRO A 356 10.40 -19.89 -16.40
C PRO A 356 11.13 -20.64 -15.28
N LYS A 357 11.40 -21.93 -15.49
CA LYS A 357 12.03 -22.84 -14.55
C LYS A 357 13.01 -23.74 -15.29
N CYS A 358 14.27 -23.71 -14.89
CA CYS A 358 15.30 -24.56 -15.49
C CYS A 358 14.92 -26.05 -15.34
N GLY A 359 15.04 -26.80 -16.44
CA GLY A 359 14.64 -28.21 -16.51
C GLY A 359 13.15 -28.46 -16.76
N ALA A 360 12.30 -27.43 -16.80
CA ALA A 360 10.95 -27.58 -17.33
C ALA A 360 11.01 -27.74 -18.84
N SER A 361 10.43 -28.82 -19.36
CA SER A 361 10.49 -29.18 -20.79
C SER A 361 9.11 -29.33 -21.43
N GLN A 362 8.06 -28.87 -20.76
CA GLN A 362 6.72 -28.94 -21.30
C GLN A 362 6.54 -27.91 -22.43
N PRO A 363 5.99 -28.32 -23.59
CA PRO A 363 5.66 -27.39 -24.64
C PRO A 363 4.57 -26.43 -24.16
N SER A 364 4.64 -25.18 -24.60
CA SER A 364 3.65 -24.16 -24.29
C SER A 364 3.52 -23.17 -25.43
N THR A 365 2.41 -22.45 -25.49
CA THR A 365 2.16 -21.45 -26.52
C THR A 365 1.73 -20.16 -25.86
N LEU A 366 2.51 -19.10 -26.06
CA LEU A 366 2.13 -17.72 -25.75
C LEU A 366 1.31 -17.19 -26.94
N ARG A 367 0.11 -16.70 -26.66
CA ARG A 367 -0.78 -16.09 -27.67
C ARG A 367 -0.85 -14.60 -27.41
N LEU A 368 -0.61 -13.82 -28.46
CA LEU A 368 -0.62 -12.36 -28.43
C LEU A 368 -1.56 -11.85 -29.51
N SER A 369 -2.38 -10.87 -29.17
CA SER A 369 -3.23 -10.14 -30.11
C SER A 369 -2.58 -8.78 -30.33
N PRO A 370 -1.67 -8.62 -31.31
CA PRO A 370 -0.93 -7.38 -31.48
C PRO A 370 -1.84 -6.23 -31.93
N GLN A 371 -1.45 -5.01 -31.58
CA GLN A 371 -2.05 -3.82 -32.17
C GLN A 371 -1.61 -3.71 -33.62
N THR A 372 -2.56 -3.71 -34.55
CA THR A 372 -2.30 -3.64 -35.98
C THR A 372 -2.90 -2.37 -36.60
N GLN A 373 -2.25 -1.88 -37.65
CA GLN A 373 -2.79 -0.85 -38.53
C GLN A 373 -2.61 -1.33 -39.97
N GLY A 374 -3.52 -2.20 -40.41
CA GLY A 374 -3.53 -2.77 -41.76
C GLY A 374 -2.56 -3.93 -41.95
N VAL A 375 -2.07 -4.08 -43.19
CA VAL A 375 -1.37 -5.29 -43.66
C VAL A 375 0.13 -5.24 -43.32
N VAL A 376 0.61 -6.31 -42.71
CA VAL A 376 2.00 -6.50 -42.27
C VAL A 376 2.75 -7.34 -43.30
N SER A 377 4.01 -6.99 -43.58
CA SER A 377 4.91 -7.69 -44.51
C SER A 377 6.08 -8.40 -43.81
N ALA A 378 6.41 -8.01 -42.58
CA ALA A 378 7.38 -8.69 -41.74
C ALA A 378 7.09 -8.39 -40.26
N ILE A 379 7.64 -9.21 -39.38
CA ILE A 379 7.76 -8.87 -37.95
C ILE A 379 9.23 -8.87 -37.56
N ALA A 380 9.59 -8.05 -36.58
CA ALA A 380 10.87 -8.12 -35.92
C ALA A 380 10.65 -8.21 -34.41
N PHE A 381 11.43 -9.05 -33.74
CA PHE A 381 11.34 -9.19 -32.29
C PHE A 381 12.72 -9.43 -31.68
N VAL A 382 12.85 -9.05 -30.42
CA VAL A 382 14.04 -9.28 -29.61
C VAL A 382 13.70 -10.36 -28.60
N GLY A 383 14.55 -11.38 -28.49
CA GLY A 383 14.37 -12.45 -27.52
C GLY A 383 15.68 -13.11 -27.13
N TYR A 384 15.60 -14.08 -26.21
CA TYR A 384 16.72 -14.87 -25.76
C TYR A 384 16.26 -16.18 -25.10
N LEU A 385 17.17 -17.14 -24.97
CA LEU A 385 16.97 -18.39 -24.24
C LEU A 385 17.49 -18.26 -22.82
N ARG A 386 16.92 -19.07 -21.91
CA ARG A 386 17.37 -19.21 -20.53
C ARG A 386 17.53 -20.69 -20.18
N CYS A 387 18.58 -20.98 -19.42
CA CYS A 387 18.93 -22.33 -18.99
C CYS A 387 19.09 -23.31 -20.16
N ALA A 388 19.53 -22.80 -21.32
CA ALA A 388 19.63 -23.52 -22.58
C ALA A 388 21.07 -23.91 -22.94
N GLU A 389 22.00 -23.91 -21.98
CA GLU A 389 23.43 -24.15 -22.23
C GLU A 389 23.65 -25.49 -22.93
N ASP A 390 22.92 -26.52 -22.52
CA ASP A 390 23.02 -27.87 -23.08
C ASP A 390 22.31 -28.06 -24.44
N THR A 391 21.62 -27.03 -24.93
CA THR A 391 20.91 -27.07 -26.21
C THR A 391 21.91 -26.96 -27.37
N ALA A 392 21.92 -27.96 -28.25
CA ALA A 392 22.85 -28.02 -29.38
C ALA A 392 22.53 -26.98 -30.46
N GLN A 393 23.56 -26.55 -31.20
CA GLN A 393 23.41 -25.66 -32.36
C GLN A 393 22.33 -26.15 -33.35
N GLY A 394 21.46 -25.23 -33.77
CA GLY A 394 20.43 -25.50 -34.78
C GLY A 394 19.21 -26.26 -34.25
N THR A 395 19.19 -26.64 -32.97
CA THR A 395 18.04 -27.30 -32.34
C THR A 395 16.81 -26.41 -32.44
N ASN A 396 15.67 -26.97 -32.85
CA ASN A 396 14.39 -26.28 -32.84
C ASN A 396 13.97 -26.00 -31.39
N VAL A 397 13.97 -24.73 -30.99
CA VAL A 397 13.56 -24.27 -29.65
C VAL A 397 12.11 -23.80 -29.62
N GLY A 398 11.51 -23.58 -30.79
CA GLY A 398 10.14 -23.12 -30.90
C GLY A 398 9.75 -22.66 -32.29
N ALA A 399 8.61 -22.01 -32.41
CA ALA A 399 8.17 -21.39 -33.65
C ALA A 399 7.36 -20.13 -33.38
N VAL A 400 7.41 -19.18 -34.31
CA VAL A 400 6.47 -18.06 -34.37
C VAL A 400 5.47 -18.35 -35.47
N ARG A 401 4.20 -18.45 -35.11
CA ARG A 401 3.09 -18.62 -36.05
C ARG A 401 2.25 -17.34 -36.07
N LEU A 402 2.04 -16.81 -37.26
CA LEU A 402 1.31 -15.59 -37.52
C LEU A 402 -0.01 -15.98 -38.17
N ILE A 403 -1.12 -15.64 -37.53
CA ILE A 403 -2.48 -16.00 -37.94
C ILE A 403 -3.16 -14.74 -38.44
N ALA A 404 -3.69 -14.81 -39.67
CA ALA A 404 -4.43 -13.73 -40.31
C ALA A 404 -5.91 -13.80 -39.96
N ALA A 405 -6.63 -12.68 -40.14
CA ALA A 405 -8.07 -12.58 -39.89
C ALA A 405 -8.93 -13.53 -40.73
N ASP A 406 -8.42 -14.02 -41.87
CA ASP A 406 -9.09 -15.02 -42.72
C ASP A 406 -8.79 -16.48 -42.30
N GLY A 407 -8.04 -16.66 -41.20
CA GLY A 407 -7.62 -17.95 -40.68
C GLY A 407 -6.39 -18.56 -41.37
N THR A 408 -5.84 -17.91 -42.40
CA THR A 408 -4.56 -18.34 -42.97
C THR A 408 -3.44 -18.13 -41.95
N SER A 409 -2.39 -18.97 -42.02
CA SER A 409 -1.28 -18.82 -41.08
C SER A 409 0.07 -19.11 -41.73
N GLN A 410 1.09 -18.43 -41.24
CA GLN A 410 2.48 -18.60 -41.66
C GLN A 410 3.33 -18.88 -40.43
N GLU A 411 4.18 -19.90 -40.51
CA GLU A 411 5.01 -20.34 -39.39
C GLU A 411 6.49 -20.21 -39.73
N HIS A 412 7.27 -19.74 -38.74
CA HIS A 412 8.71 -19.62 -38.81
C HIS A 412 9.35 -20.37 -37.62
N PRO A 413 10.16 -21.41 -37.86
CA PRO A 413 10.84 -22.12 -36.78
C PRO A 413 11.95 -21.26 -36.17
N LEU A 414 12.15 -21.37 -34.87
CA LEU A 414 13.19 -20.72 -34.09
C LEU A 414 14.23 -21.76 -33.68
N ARG A 415 15.51 -21.48 -33.95
CA ARG A 415 16.61 -22.41 -33.72
C ARG A 415 17.69 -21.82 -32.83
N ALA A 416 18.19 -22.65 -31.92
CA ALA A 416 19.29 -22.31 -31.01
C ALA A 416 20.57 -21.96 -31.79
N GLY A 417 21.16 -20.81 -31.46
CA GLY A 417 22.37 -20.25 -32.08
C GLY A 417 22.23 -19.84 -33.54
N ILE A 418 21.01 -19.76 -34.06
CA ILE A 418 20.70 -19.16 -35.36
C ILE A 418 19.78 -17.97 -35.15
N ASP A 419 18.61 -18.24 -34.56
CA ASP A 419 17.57 -17.24 -34.33
C ASP A 419 17.68 -16.68 -32.90
N LEU A 420 17.87 -17.56 -31.90
CA LEU A 420 18.00 -17.19 -30.49
C LEU A 420 19.16 -17.95 -29.82
N SER A 421 19.79 -17.36 -28.80
CA SER A 421 20.82 -18.03 -27.97
C SER A 421 20.58 -17.80 -26.48
N GLU A 422 21.29 -18.56 -25.64
CA GLU A 422 21.36 -18.35 -24.19
C GLU A 422 21.74 -16.89 -23.87
N ALA A 423 20.97 -16.24 -22.99
CA ALA A 423 21.22 -14.85 -22.60
C ALA A 423 22.62 -14.70 -21.99
N ALA A 424 22.99 -15.63 -21.11
CA ALA A 424 24.28 -15.61 -20.43
C ALA A 424 25.47 -16.12 -21.30
N HIS A 425 25.33 -16.19 -22.64
CA HIS A 425 26.37 -16.73 -23.54
C HIS A 425 27.77 -16.13 -23.32
N GLN A 426 27.85 -14.86 -22.95
CA GLN A 426 29.10 -14.13 -22.77
C GLN A 426 29.71 -14.27 -21.37
N ARG A 427 28.93 -14.70 -20.36
CA ARG A 427 29.42 -14.87 -19.01
C ARG A 427 30.47 -15.98 -18.95
N ALA A 428 31.58 -15.71 -18.28
CA ALA A 428 32.71 -16.65 -18.22
C ALA A 428 32.33 -18.03 -17.67
N ASP A 429 31.41 -18.10 -16.70
CA ASP A 429 30.94 -19.35 -16.08
C ASP A 429 29.95 -20.15 -16.94
N VAL A 430 29.37 -19.53 -17.97
CA VAL A 430 28.37 -20.14 -18.86
C VAL A 430 28.95 -20.43 -20.24
N ARG A 431 29.85 -19.57 -20.74
CA ARG A 431 30.42 -19.62 -22.08
C ARG A 431 30.97 -21.00 -22.49
N ASP A 432 31.64 -21.68 -21.57
CA ASP A 432 32.23 -23.01 -21.82
C ASP A 432 31.21 -24.16 -21.80
N ARG A 433 30.01 -23.91 -21.25
CA ARG A 433 28.91 -24.89 -21.20
C ARG A 433 27.95 -24.79 -22.37
N VAL A 434 27.87 -23.62 -23.03
CA VAL A 434 26.89 -23.39 -24.10
C VAL A 434 27.27 -24.16 -25.38
N LYS A 435 26.36 -25.02 -25.86
CA LYS A 435 26.56 -25.91 -27.02
C LYS A 435 26.04 -25.33 -28.36
N HIS A 436 25.71 -24.04 -28.37
CA HIS A 436 25.25 -23.32 -29.56
C HIS A 436 26.00 -21.98 -29.73
N ALA A 437 26.08 -21.52 -30.97
CA ALA A 437 26.68 -20.25 -31.35
C ALA A 437 25.84 -19.07 -30.86
N ARG A 438 26.39 -17.85 -30.95
CA ARG A 438 25.68 -16.62 -30.64
C ARG A 438 24.87 -16.19 -31.87
N ALA A 439 23.55 -16.04 -31.70
CA ALA A 439 22.65 -15.48 -32.72
C ALA A 439 22.92 -13.97 -32.93
N ARG A 440 22.21 -13.34 -33.88
CA ARG A 440 22.38 -11.91 -34.19
C ARG A 440 22.07 -11.06 -32.95
N PRO A 441 23.05 -10.36 -32.36
CA PRO A 441 22.81 -9.56 -31.15
C PRO A 441 21.90 -8.37 -31.46
N PHE A 442 21.13 -7.97 -30.45
CA PHE A 442 20.37 -6.73 -30.44
C PHE A 442 21.17 -5.65 -29.71
N GLY A 443 21.62 -4.64 -30.45
CA GLY A 443 22.50 -3.58 -29.96
C GLY A 443 23.89 -4.03 -29.56
N ASP A 444 24.65 -3.05 -29.05
CA ASP A 444 26.05 -3.22 -28.65
C ASP A 444 26.22 -3.58 -27.16
N SER A 445 25.18 -4.15 -26.52
CA SER A 445 25.23 -4.45 -25.09
C SER A 445 26.45 -5.33 -24.75
N THR A 446 27.24 -4.82 -23.82
CA THR A 446 28.37 -5.50 -23.14
C THR A 446 27.92 -6.14 -21.83
N ASP A 447 26.61 -6.20 -21.60
CA ASP A 447 26.05 -6.81 -20.40
C ASP A 447 26.32 -8.32 -20.40
N ASP A 448 26.43 -8.87 -19.19
CA ASP A 448 26.52 -10.31 -18.95
C ASP A 448 25.33 -11.10 -19.56
N GLU A 449 24.24 -10.42 -19.93
CA GLU A 449 23.06 -11.01 -20.57
C GLU A 449 22.77 -10.37 -21.94
N SER A 450 23.05 -11.13 -23.00
CA SER A 450 22.77 -10.76 -24.39
C SER A 450 21.31 -10.97 -24.78
N ARG A 451 20.85 -10.15 -25.72
CA ARG A 451 19.54 -10.28 -26.39
C ARG A 451 19.76 -10.40 -27.90
N PHE A 452 18.83 -11.04 -28.60
CA PHE A 452 18.99 -11.40 -30.00
C PHE A 452 17.83 -10.91 -30.86
N LEU A 453 18.16 -10.33 -32.01
CA LEU A 453 17.20 -9.80 -32.98
C LEU A 453 16.83 -10.88 -33.99
N VAL A 454 15.52 -11.14 -34.09
CA VAL A 454 14.93 -12.03 -35.09
C VAL A 454 14.03 -11.22 -36.02
N THR A 455 14.22 -11.39 -37.32
CA THR A 455 13.36 -10.80 -38.36
C THR A 455 12.69 -11.91 -39.14
N VAL A 456 11.36 -11.90 -39.18
CA VAL A 456 10.55 -12.86 -39.95
C VAL A 456 9.86 -12.11 -41.08
N VAL A 457 10.35 -12.31 -42.31
CA VAL A 457 9.70 -11.79 -43.52
C VAL A 457 8.58 -12.74 -43.94
N LEU A 458 7.38 -12.19 -44.14
CA LEU A 458 6.20 -12.96 -44.53
C LEU A 458 6.27 -13.36 -46.01
N LYS A 459 5.79 -14.55 -46.35
CA LYS A 459 5.69 -15.03 -47.74
C LYS A 459 4.69 -14.21 -48.55
N SER A 460 3.63 -13.76 -47.89
CA SER A 460 2.63 -12.83 -48.40
C SER A 460 2.22 -11.87 -47.28
N PRO A 461 1.99 -10.58 -47.56
CA PRO A 461 1.48 -9.66 -46.56
C PRO A 461 0.11 -10.10 -46.04
N ILE A 462 -0.09 -10.01 -44.73
CA ILE A 462 -1.35 -10.39 -44.05
C ILE A 462 -1.76 -9.35 -43.01
N GLU A 463 -3.05 -9.22 -42.77
CA GLU A 463 -3.59 -8.52 -41.61
C GLU A 463 -3.56 -9.48 -40.43
N ILE A 464 -2.61 -9.27 -39.51
CA ILE A 464 -2.36 -10.18 -38.39
C ILE A 464 -3.45 -9.99 -37.34
N GLU A 465 -4.12 -11.07 -36.98
CA GLU A 465 -5.06 -11.11 -35.85
C GLU A 465 -4.36 -11.63 -34.59
N GLN A 466 -3.49 -12.64 -34.75
CA GLN A 466 -2.86 -13.31 -33.62
C GLN A 466 -1.43 -13.75 -33.94
N ILE A 467 -0.55 -13.64 -32.95
CA ILE A 467 0.81 -14.18 -32.96
C ILE A 467 0.90 -15.27 -31.90
N GLU A 468 1.31 -16.47 -32.30
CA GLU A 468 1.58 -17.59 -31.41
C GLU A 468 3.08 -17.86 -31.35
N LEU A 469 3.70 -17.68 -30.19
CA LEU A 469 5.04 -18.18 -29.91
C LEU A 469 4.92 -19.52 -29.20
N THR A 470 5.33 -20.58 -29.88
CA THR A 470 5.30 -21.94 -29.31
C THR A 470 6.70 -22.35 -28.91
N GLN A 471 6.84 -22.86 -27.69
CA GLN A 471 8.06 -23.50 -27.21
C GLN A 471 8.04 -25.00 -27.55
N SER A 472 9.12 -25.45 -28.19
CA SER A 472 9.41 -26.86 -28.41
C SER A 472 10.02 -27.49 -27.14
N VAL A 473 10.12 -28.82 -27.11
CA VAL A 473 10.76 -29.53 -25.98
C VAL A 473 12.28 -29.31 -26.03
N PHE A 474 12.81 -28.45 -25.16
CA PHE A 474 14.24 -28.30 -24.90
C PHE A 474 14.50 -28.06 -23.41
N ALA A 475 15.76 -28.19 -22.99
CA ALA A 475 16.15 -27.87 -21.61
C ALA A 475 16.24 -26.35 -21.49
N GLY A 476 15.15 -25.68 -21.13
CA GLY A 476 15.11 -24.23 -20.95
C GLY A 476 13.78 -23.58 -21.33
N TRP A 477 13.77 -22.25 -21.36
CA TRP A 477 12.63 -21.48 -21.87
C TRP A 477 13.06 -20.29 -22.72
N MET A 478 12.14 -19.75 -23.52
CA MET A 478 12.36 -18.57 -24.33
C MET A 478 11.77 -17.33 -23.66
N VAL A 479 12.38 -16.17 -23.89
CA VAL A 479 11.82 -14.88 -23.46
C VAL A 479 11.69 -13.97 -24.68
N LEU A 480 10.50 -13.40 -24.84
CA LEU A 480 10.20 -12.32 -25.77
C LEU A 480 10.40 -10.99 -25.05
N ASP A 481 11.42 -10.22 -25.44
CA ASP A 481 11.78 -8.95 -24.82
C ASP A 481 11.12 -7.76 -25.52
N ARG A 482 11.10 -7.73 -26.86
CA ARG A 482 10.49 -6.64 -27.64
C ARG A 482 9.86 -7.20 -28.92
N LEU A 483 8.85 -6.51 -29.46
CA LEU A 483 8.16 -6.89 -30.69
C LEU A 483 7.79 -5.62 -31.47
N THR A 484 7.95 -5.65 -32.79
CA THR A 484 7.48 -4.61 -33.71
C THR A 484 6.96 -5.25 -34.99
N LEU A 485 5.86 -4.71 -35.52
CA LEU A 485 5.30 -5.13 -36.81
C LEU A 485 5.78 -4.20 -37.91
N VAL A 486 5.99 -4.72 -39.12
CA VAL A 486 6.47 -3.94 -40.27
C VAL A 486 5.43 -3.99 -41.39
N GLY A 487 4.78 -2.86 -41.65
CA GLY A 487 3.83 -2.69 -42.75
C GLY A 487 4.47 -2.73 -44.14
N ILE A 488 3.66 -2.87 -45.19
CA ILE A 488 4.13 -2.94 -46.59
C ILE A 488 4.94 -1.69 -47.00
N GLY A 489 4.62 -0.51 -46.44
CA GLY A 489 5.33 0.74 -46.68
C GLY A 489 6.56 0.97 -45.79
N GLY A 490 6.97 -0.02 -44.99
CA GLY A 490 8.05 0.14 -44.00
C GLY A 490 7.63 0.85 -42.71
N THR A 491 6.35 1.20 -42.56
CA THR A 491 5.79 1.69 -41.29
C THR A 491 6.03 0.64 -40.21
N GLN A 492 6.57 1.07 -39.07
CA GLN A 492 6.87 0.18 -37.95
C GLN A 492 5.91 0.46 -36.81
N LEU A 493 5.36 -0.60 -36.23
CA LEU A 493 4.38 -0.56 -35.15
C LEU A 493 4.94 -1.33 -33.96
N PRO A 494 5.73 -0.66 -33.11
CA PRO A 494 6.21 -1.25 -31.87
C PRO A 494 5.04 -1.70 -31.00
N GLN A 495 5.28 -2.70 -30.14
CA GLN A 495 4.27 -3.22 -29.23
C GLN A 495 4.73 -2.99 -27.79
N SER A 496 3.94 -2.26 -27.00
CA SER A 496 4.14 -2.12 -25.55
C SER A 496 3.34 -3.16 -24.77
N PHE A 497 3.79 -3.45 -23.54
CA PHE A 497 3.24 -4.54 -22.75
C PHE A 497 1.75 -4.34 -22.40
N VAL A 498 1.40 -3.20 -21.79
CA VAL A 498 0.04 -2.97 -21.29
C VAL A 498 -0.99 -2.95 -22.43
N PRO A 499 -0.81 -2.18 -23.52
CA PRO A 499 -1.75 -2.21 -24.64
C PRO A 499 -1.87 -3.59 -25.28
N LEU A 500 -0.75 -4.30 -25.46
CA LEU A 500 -0.73 -5.65 -26.03
C LEU A 500 -1.53 -6.66 -25.19
N MET A 501 -1.41 -6.60 -23.85
CA MET A 501 -2.17 -7.50 -22.98
C MET A 501 -3.66 -7.15 -22.93
N LEU A 502 -4.01 -5.86 -22.99
CA LEU A 502 -5.40 -5.39 -22.95
C LEU A 502 -6.14 -5.58 -24.29
N ASN A 503 -5.42 -5.86 -25.37
CA ASN A 503 -5.99 -6.12 -26.69
C ASN A 503 -6.60 -7.53 -26.85
N ASP A 504 -6.45 -8.43 -25.87
CA ASP A 504 -7.13 -9.73 -25.86
C ASP A 504 -8.64 -9.55 -25.60
N GLU A 505 -9.44 -9.43 -26.66
CA GLU A 505 -10.91 -9.25 -26.58
C GLU A 505 -11.65 -10.44 -25.95
N THR A 506 -11.00 -11.61 -25.80
CA THR A 506 -11.60 -12.76 -25.09
C THR A 506 -11.66 -12.50 -23.59
N ARG A 507 -10.78 -11.66 -23.05
CA ARG A 507 -10.71 -11.28 -21.64
C ARG A 507 -11.17 -9.86 -21.41
N TRP A 508 -10.69 -8.91 -22.20
CA TRP A 508 -10.85 -7.49 -21.96
C TRP A 508 -11.89 -6.87 -22.89
N ARG A 509 -12.65 -5.90 -22.40
CA ARG A 509 -13.57 -5.10 -23.21
C ARG A 509 -13.57 -3.67 -22.71
N GLU A 510 -13.24 -2.72 -23.56
CA GLU A 510 -13.49 -1.31 -23.24
C GLU A 510 -14.99 -1.07 -23.06
N VAL A 511 -15.37 -0.47 -21.93
CA VAL A 511 -16.78 -0.19 -21.59
C VAL A 511 -17.08 1.29 -21.68
N ARG A 512 -16.13 2.14 -21.25
CA ARG A 512 -16.37 3.58 -21.17
C ARG A 512 -15.05 4.35 -21.14
N ARG A 513 -15.04 5.50 -21.80
CA ARG A 513 -14.06 6.59 -21.62
C ARG A 513 -14.75 7.82 -21.05
N PHE A 514 -14.04 8.55 -20.19
CA PHE A 514 -14.50 9.82 -19.64
C PHE A 514 -13.32 10.65 -19.18
N ARG A 515 -13.55 11.95 -19.01
CA ARG A 515 -12.60 12.86 -18.37
C ARG A 515 -13.11 13.16 -16.97
N THR A 516 -12.20 13.21 -16.00
CA THR A 516 -12.57 13.58 -14.62
C THR A 516 -11.35 14.03 -13.84
N SER A 517 -11.58 14.63 -12.68
CA SER A 517 -10.56 14.97 -11.70
C SER A 517 -11.05 14.70 -10.29
N LEU A 518 -10.17 14.83 -9.29
CA LEU A 518 -10.57 14.70 -7.90
C LEU A 518 -11.58 15.78 -7.47
N ALA A 519 -11.65 16.92 -8.18
CA ALA A 519 -12.49 18.05 -7.83
C ALA A 519 -13.75 18.20 -8.70
N SER A 520 -13.74 17.68 -9.94
CA SER A 520 -14.86 17.80 -10.90
C SER A 520 -15.85 16.64 -10.79
N ASP A 521 -16.93 16.74 -11.58
CA ASP A 521 -17.97 15.71 -11.77
C ASP A 521 -18.79 15.32 -10.55
N ARG A 522 -18.87 16.20 -9.55
CA ARG A 522 -19.56 15.93 -8.28
C ARG A 522 -21.06 16.18 -8.43
N GLY A 523 -21.78 15.11 -8.81
CA GLY A 523 -23.24 15.08 -8.95
C GLY A 523 -23.76 15.29 -10.38
N ARG A 524 -22.98 15.91 -11.26
CA ARG A 524 -23.20 15.99 -12.70
C ARG A 524 -21.85 15.94 -13.43
N ASP A 525 -21.85 15.47 -14.67
CA ASP A 525 -20.69 15.49 -15.57
C ASP A 525 -20.44 16.92 -16.07
N GLU A 526 -19.22 17.44 -15.96
CA GLU A 526 -18.85 18.80 -16.38
C GLU A 526 -17.42 18.88 -16.92
N ASP A 527 -17.18 19.62 -18.00
CA ASP A 527 -15.83 19.83 -18.52
C ASP A 527 -15.04 20.79 -17.62
N ALA A 528 -13.93 20.32 -17.05
CA ALA A 528 -13.01 21.16 -16.27
C ALA A 528 -11.56 21.11 -16.82
N GLU A 529 -10.82 22.22 -16.66
CA GLU A 529 -9.47 22.36 -17.23
C GLU A 529 -8.45 21.35 -16.68
N ASN A 530 -8.62 20.90 -15.43
CA ASN A 530 -7.69 20.02 -14.73
C ASN A 530 -8.05 18.52 -14.84
N GLU A 531 -8.91 18.15 -15.77
CA GLU A 531 -9.35 16.77 -15.96
C GLU A 531 -8.39 15.94 -16.78
N GLN A 532 -8.23 14.70 -16.33
CA GLN A 532 -7.49 13.66 -17.03
C GLN A 532 -8.48 12.70 -17.67
N GLU A 533 -8.07 12.09 -18.77
CA GLU A 533 -8.88 11.10 -19.47
C GLU A 533 -8.60 9.70 -18.93
N PHE A 534 -9.68 8.97 -18.65
CA PHE A 534 -9.67 7.62 -18.11
C PHE A 534 -10.47 6.68 -19.01
N VAL A 535 -10.05 5.43 -19.02
CA VAL A 535 -10.79 4.32 -19.62
C VAL A 535 -11.13 3.28 -18.56
N VAL A 536 -12.32 2.72 -18.71
CA VAL A 536 -12.81 1.58 -17.93
C VAL A 536 -12.86 0.37 -18.84
N ILE A 537 -12.10 -0.65 -18.45
CA ILE A 537 -11.98 -1.91 -19.19
C ILE A 537 -12.58 -3.01 -18.32
N GLU A 538 -13.50 -3.79 -18.88
CA GLU A 538 -14.10 -4.95 -18.23
C GLU A 538 -13.24 -6.19 -18.42
N ASN A 539 -12.96 -6.87 -17.31
CA ASN A 539 -12.48 -8.24 -17.28
C ASN A 539 -13.67 -9.20 -17.34
N ARG A 540 -13.86 -9.84 -18.50
CA ARG A 540 -14.92 -10.83 -18.74
C ARG A 540 -14.73 -12.13 -17.95
N ARG A 541 -13.54 -12.36 -17.40
CA ARG A 541 -13.19 -13.55 -16.60
C ARG A 541 -13.33 -13.32 -15.09
N ALA A 542 -13.79 -12.14 -14.66
CA ALA A 542 -13.94 -11.82 -13.24
C ALA A 542 -14.85 -12.82 -12.52
N MET A 543 -14.32 -13.46 -11.48
CA MET A 543 -15.04 -14.48 -10.72
C MET A 543 -16.22 -13.86 -9.94
N PRO A 544 -17.30 -14.61 -9.71
CA PRO A 544 -18.37 -14.19 -8.82
C PRO A 544 -17.87 -14.10 -7.38
N ARG A 545 -18.63 -13.40 -6.52
CA ARG A 545 -18.27 -13.30 -5.09
C ARG A 545 -18.30 -14.65 -4.37
N ALA A 546 -19.12 -15.59 -4.81
CA ALA A 546 -19.13 -16.95 -4.30
C ALA A 546 -19.50 -17.96 -5.39
N TRP A 547 -18.91 -19.15 -5.34
CA TRP A 547 -19.21 -20.27 -6.24
C TRP A 547 -18.92 -21.61 -5.57
N ILE A 548 -19.45 -22.69 -6.14
CA ILE A 548 -19.16 -24.07 -5.72
C ILE A 548 -18.15 -24.65 -6.70
N ALA A 549 -16.96 -25.02 -6.20
CA ALA A 549 -15.95 -25.71 -6.99
C ALA A 549 -16.29 -27.21 -7.11
N ASN A 550 -16.01 -27.77 -8.28
CA ASN A 550 -16.18 -29.19 -8.62
C ASN A 550 -15.13 -30.09 -7.99
N ARG A 551 -13.92 -29.56 -7.87
CA ARG A 551 -12.74 -30.28 -7.45
C ARG A 551 -12.02 -29.46 -6.42
N VAL A 552 -11.48 -30.12 -5.40
CA VAL A 552 -10.54 -29.53 -4.46
C VAL A 552 -9.21 -30.24 -4.61
N LEU A 553 -8.14 -29.46 -4.74
CA LEU A 553 -6.78 -29.97 -4.82
C LEU A 553 -5.94 -29.38 -3.68
N ALA A 554 -5.31 -30.25 -2.90
CA ALA A 554 -4.42 -29.84 -1.83
C ALA A 554 -2.97 -29.80 -2.34
N ILE A 555 -2.41 -28.60 -2.49
CA ILE A 555 -1.03 -28.37 -2.96
C ILE A 555 -0.38 -27.24 -2.16
N SER A 556 0.96 -27.21 -2.14
CA SER A 556 1.72 -26.20 -1.40
C SER A 556 1.33 -24.79 -1.82
N GLU A 557 1.40 -23.82 -0.90
CA GLU A 557 1.03 -22.43 -1.20
C GLU A 557 1.86 -21.83 -2.35
N THR A 558 3.13 -22.24 -2.46
CA THR A 558 4.01 -21.88 -3.58
C THR A 558 3.46 -22.40 -4.90
N ASP A 559 3.04 -23.66 -4.95
CA ASP A 559 2.45 -24.27 -6.15
C ASP A 559 1.09 -23.64 -6.48
N GLN A 560 0.29 -23.24 -5.47
CA GLN A 560 -0.95 -22.51 -5.72
C GLN A 560 -0.67 -21.17 -6.43
N GLY A 561 0.32 -20.42 -5.94
CA GLY A 561 0.69 -19.14 -6.54
C GLY A 561 1.17 -19.30 -7.98
N GLU A 562 1.94 -20.35 -8.25
CA GLU A 562 2.41 -20.64 -9.61
C GLU A 562 1.26 -21.07 -10.53
N ALA A 563 0.37 -21.93 -10.04
CA ALA A 563 -0.79 -22.37 -10.79
C ALA A 563 -1.74 -21.23 -11.16
N MET A 564 -1.86 -20.21 -10.31
CA MET A 564 -2.67 -19.03 -10.60
C MET A 564 -2.01 -18.08 -11.60
N ARG A 565 -0.68 -17.91 -11.55
CA ARG A 565 0.05 -17.05 -12.50
C ARG A 565 0.17 -17.65 -13.89
N GLN A 566 0.21 -18.98 -13.99
CA GLN A 566 0.41 -19.71 -15.24
C GLN A 566 -0.83 -20.44 -15.76
N SER A 567 -1.92 -20.49 -14.98
CA SER A 567 -3.08 -21.34 -15.26
C SER A 567 -2.72 -22.83 -15.46
N ILE A 568 -1.66 -23.32 -14.81
CA ILE A 568 -1.15 -24.71 -14.94
C ILE A 568 -0.89 -25.31 -13.55
N LEU A 569 -1.47 -26.47 -13.29
CA LEU A 569 -1.25 -27.23 -12.06
C LEU A 569 0.12 -27.95 -12.07
N PRO A 570 0.64 -28.39 -10.90
CA PRO A 570 1.93 -29.08 -10.83
C PRO A 570 2.05 -30.36 -11.67
N ASP A 571 0.92 -30.99 -12.00
CA ASP A 571 0.84 -32.16 -12.88
C ASP A 571 0.83 -31.80 -14.38
N GLY A 572 0.90 -30.52 -14.73
CA GLY A 572 0.86 -30.00 -16.10
C GLY A 572 -0.57 -29.81 -16.65
N THR A 573 -1.61 -30.13 -15.88
CA THR A 573 -2.99 -29.92 -16.32
C THR A 573 -3.42 -28.46 -16.17
N ARG A 574 -4.38 -28.01 -16.98
CA ARG A 574 -4.89 -26.64 -16.93
C ARG A 574 -5.63 -26.38 -15.61
N PHE A 575 -5.29 -25.28 -14.96
CA PHE A 575 -6.02 -24.76 -13.81
C PHE A 575 -7.20 -23.89 -14.27
N ASP A 576 -8.41 -24.23 -13.82
CA ASP A 576 -9.61 -23.41 -14.01
C ASP A 576 -10.21 -23.06 -12.63
N PRO A 577 -10.21 -21.79 -12.21
CA PRO A 577 -10.64 -21.38 -10.88
C PRO A 577 -12.15 -21.58 -10.60
N ILE A 578 -13.00 -21.68 -11.64
CA ILE A 578 -14.43 -21.98 -11.43
C ILE A 578 -14.66 -23.46 -11.10
N ASP A 579 -13.78 -24.33 -11.58
CA ASP A 579 -13.89 -25.78 -11.45
C ASP A 579 -13.08 -26.30 -10.27
N THR A 580 -11.85 -25.82 -10.09
CA THR A 580 -10.91 -26.32 -9.09
C THR A 580 -10.62 -25.26 -8.02
N ALA A 581 -10.87 -25.60 -6.76
CA ALA A 581 -10.39 -24.85 -5.61
C ALA A 581 -9.08 -25.46 -5.09
N LEU A 582 -8.12 -24.60 -4.74
CA LEU A 582 -6.84 -25.00 -4.19
C LEU A 582 -6.82 -24.77 -2.67
N VAL A 583 -6.30 -25.72 -1.90
CA VAL A 583 -6.25 -25.65 -0.43
C VAL A 583 -4.89 -26.12 0.10
N SER A 584 -4.57 -25.78 1.35
CA SER A 584 -3.34 -26.25 2.00
C SER A 584 -3.39 -27.75 2.27
N PRO A 585 -2.29 -28.51 2.06
CA PRO A 585 -2.17 -29.91 2.48
C PRO A 585 -2.31 -30.12 3.99
N GLU A 586 -2.08 -29.08 4.79
CA GLU A 586 -2.21 -29.12 6.25
C GLU A 586 -3.67 -29.03 6.74
N ASP A 587 -4.58 -28.59 5.87
CA ASP A 587 -6.00 -28.40 6.20
C ASP A 587 -6.92 -28.93 5.07
N PRO A 588 -6.85 -30.24 4.73
CA PRO A 588 -7.66 -30.80 3.66
C PRO A 588 -9.14 -30.86 4.09
N PRO A 589 -10.08 -30.45 3.21
CA PRO A 589 -11.50 -30.58 3.48
C PRO A 589 -11.93 -32.05 3.50
N ALA A 590 -12.73 -32.43 4.49
CA ALA A 590 -13.27 -33.78 4.61
C ALA A 590 -14.31 -34.06 3.52
N GLY A 591 -14.25 -35.24 2.89
CA GLY A 591 -15.28 -35.72 1.96
C GLY A 591 -15.22 -35.14 0.54
N VAL A 592 -14.22 -34.30 0.23
CA VAL A 592 -14.04 -33.68 -1.10
C VAL A 592 -12.65 -34.04 -1.65
N ASN A 593 -12.45 -35.31 -2.02
CA ASN A 593 -11.17 -35.79 -2.56
C ASN A 593 -11.26 -36.01 -4.07
N GLY A 594 -10.68 -35.07 -4.84
CA GLY A 594 -10.08 -35.25 -6.17
C GLY A 594 -10.96 -35.69 -7.36
N ALA A 595 -12.06 -36.41 -7.14
CA ALA A 595 -12.97 -36.86 -8.18
C ALA A 595 -13.97 -35.75 -8.54
N PRO A 596 -14.22 -35.48 -9.84
CA PRO A 596 -15.20 -34.49 -10.26
C PRO A 596 -16.60 -34.85 -9.72
N HIS A 597 -17.26 -33.92 -9.04
CA HIS A 597 -18.68 -34.08 -8.75
C HIS A 597 -19.48 -33.94 -10.06
N HIS A 598 -20.25 -34.97 -10.44
CA HIS A 598 -21.00 -35.00 -11.71
C HIS A 598 -22.14 -33.96 -11.78
N ARG A 599 -22.53 -33.37 -10.65
CA ARG A 599 -23.53 -32.30 -10.55
C ARG A 599 -23.13 -31.33 -9.44
N ARG A 600 -23.26 -30.03 -9.73
CA ARG A 600 -22.84 -28.92 -8.85
C ARG A 600 -23.98 -28.45 -7.95
N GLY A 601 -23.66 -28.16 -6.70
CA GLY A 601 -24.40 -27.15 -5.96
C GLY A 601 -24.31 -25.79 -6.68
N GLN A 602 -25.36 -24.97 -6.58
CA GLN A 602 -25.42 -23.64 -7.16
C GLN A 602 -25.61 -22.60 -6.06
N VAL A 603 -24.90 -21.49 -6.18
CA VAL A 603 -25.12 -20.31 -5.34
C VAL A 603 -26.34 -19.57 -5.89
N ARG A 604 -27.37 -19.39 -5.07
CA ARG A 604 -28.61 -18.68 -5.45
C ARG A 604 -28.59 -17.21 -5.11
N ALA A 605 -28.06 -16.89 -3.93
CA ALA A 605 -28.02 -15.54 -3.42
C ALA A 605 -26.78 -15.34 -2.56
N VAL A 606 -26.18 -14.16 -2.67
CA VAL A 606 -25.12 -13.69 -1.81
C VAL A 606 -25.55 -12.35 -1.25
N ALA A 607 -25.66 -12.25 0.07
CA ALA A 607 -26.06 -11.03 0.76
C ALA A 607 -25.07 -10.70 1.89
N GLY A 608 -25.06 -9.42 2.28
CA GLY A 608 -24.24 -8.95 3.39
C GLY A 608 -22.88 -8.38 2.97
N ALA A 609 -22.29 -7.63 3.89
CA ALA A 609 -21.02 -6.94 3.78
C ALA A 609 -20.44 -6.71 5.17
N ASN A 610 -19.23 -6.12 5.25
CA ASN A 610 -18.63 -5.64 6.50
C ASN A 610 -18.52 -6.74 7.58
N GLY A 611 -17.99 -7.89 7.22
CA GLY A 611 -17.74 -8.99 8.15
C GLY A 611 -18.95 -9.90 8.40
N ASN A 612 -20.08 -9.71 7.73
CA ASN A 612 -21.19 -10.67 7.74
C ASN A 612 -21.63 -10.96 6.31
N VAL A 613 -21.57 -12.23 5.90
CA VAL A 613 -21.96 -12.67 4.56
C VAL A 613 -22.87 -13.89 4.70
N ARG A 614 -23.99 -13.87 3.99
CA ARG A 614 -24.93 -14.98 3.90
C ARG A 614 -25.01 -15.45 2.47
N ILE A 615 -24.94 -16.75 2.27
CA ILE A 615 -24.97 -17.42 0.97
C ILE A 615 -26.02 -18.51 1.03
N ASP A 616 -27.02 -18.43 0.17
CA ASP A 616 -28.00 -19.50 0.00
C ASP A 616 -27.52 -20.42 -1.15
N VAL A 617 -27.37 -21.71 -0.87
CA VAL A 617 -26.83 -22.75 -1.77
C VAL A 617 -27.87 -23.86 -1.97
N GLU A 618 -27.97 -24.41 -3.18
CA GLU A 618 -28.89 -25.50 -3.52
C GLU A 618 -28.20 -26.56 -4.38
N GLY A 619 -28.58 -27.83 -4.25
CA GLY A 619 -28.16 -28.90 -5.18
C GLY A 619 -27.30 -29.97 -4.50
N ASP A 620 -26.36 -30.56 -5.24
CA ASP A 620 -25.63 -31.76 -4.79
C ASP A 620 -24.44 -31.47 -3.86
N GLY A 621 -24.39 -30.27 -3.28
CA GLY A 621 -23.33 -29.85 -2.36
C GLY A 621 -22.02 -29.53 -3.08
N GLY A 622 -20.92 -29.52 -2.34
CA GLY A 622 -19.57 -29.30 -2.84
C GLY A 622 -18.75 -28.34 -1.99
N PHE A 623 -17.66 -27.82 -2.55
CA PHE A 623 -16.79 -26.88 -1.85
C PHE A 623 -17.17 -25.44 -2.24
N LEU A 624 -17.84 -24.73 -1.32
CA LEU A 624 -18.20 -23.33 -1.48
C LEU A 624 -16.97 -22.46 -1.25
N VAL A 625 -16.59 -21.69 -2.25
CA VAL A 625 -15.58 -20.64 -2.14
C VAL A 625 -16.28 -19.29 -2.00
N LEU A 626 -15.89 -18.52 -0.99
CA LEU A 626 -16.25 -17.13 -0.81
C LEU A 626 -15.01 -16.26 -1.11
N ASN A 627 -15.14 -15.44 -2.15
CA ASN A 627 -14.16 -14.46 -2.61
C ASN A 627 -14.05 -13.25 -1.68
N ASP A 628 -13.96 -13.47 -0.37
CA ASP A 628 -13.57 -12.45 0.61
C ASP A 628 -12.29 -12.94 1.31
N ILE A 629 -11.45 -12.01 1.76
CA ILE A 629 -10.12 -12.33 2.28
C ILE A 629 -10.23 -13.12 3.59
N TRP A 630 -9.56 -14.28 3.63
CA TRP A 630 -9.39 -15.09 4.84
C TRP A 630 -8.51 -14.36 5.85
N TYR A 631 -8.96 -14.34 7.11
CA TYR A 631 -8.24 -13.75 8.23
C TYR A 631 -8.62 -14.46 9.54
N PRO A 632 -7.71 -14.58 10.52
CA PRO A 632 -8.07 -15.14 11.83
C PRO A 632 -9.21 -14.36 12.50
N GLY A 633 -10.27 -15.07 12.90
CA GLY A 633 -11.48 -14.51 13.50
C GLY A 633 -12.73 -14.64 12.62
N TRP A 634 -12.60 -15.12 11.38
CA TRP A 634 -13.77 -15.58 10.62
C TRP A 634 -14.31 -16.91 11.14
N GLU A 635 -15.62 -17.00 11.23
CA GLU A 635 -16.38 -18.21 11.55
C GLU A 635 -17.36 -18.51 10.42
N ALA A 636 -17.63 -19.80 10.18
CA ALA A 636 -18.64 -20.26 9.23
C ALA A 636 -19.71 -21.10 9.93
N ARG A 637 -20.96 -20.97 9.47
CA ARG A 637 -22.09 -21.79 9.91
C ARG A 637 -22.90 -22.27 8.72
N ILE A 638 -23.45 -23.48 8.80
CA ILE A 638 -24.41 -24.04 7.86
C ILE A 638 -25.69 -24.31 8.63
N ASP A 639 -26.78 -23.66 8.24
CA ASP A 639 -28.09 -23.74 8.90
C ASP A 639 -28.02 -23.51 10.43
N GLY A 640 -27.15 -22.60 10.84
CA GLY A 640 -26.90 -22.24 12.24
C GLY A 640 -25.90 -23.12 12.99
N ALA A 641 -25.53 -24.29 12.45
CA ALA A 641 -24.51 -25.16 13.03
C ALA A 641 -23.10 -24.72 12.61
N ALA A 642 -22.11 -24.84 13.50
CA ALA A 642 -20.72 -24.48 13.20
C ALA A 642 -20.15 -25.36 12.07
N ALA A 643 -19.50 -24.75 11.09
CA ALA A 643 -18.85 -25.42 9.99
C ALA A 643 -17.34 -25.11 9.96
N ARG A 644 -16.53 -26.07 9.51
CA ARG A 644 -15.08 -25.87 9.39
C ARG A 644 -14.80 -24.91 8.25
N LEU A 645 -14.12 -23.81 8.57
CA LEU A 645 -13.66 -22.81 7.62
C LEU A 645 -12.27 -23.21 7.12
N HIS A 646 -12.12 -23.29 5.81
CA HIS A 646 -10.87 -23.58 5.12
C HIS A 646 -10.32 -22.33 4.44
N ARG A 647 -9.00 -22.29 4.24
CA ARG A 647 -8.36 -21.29 3.39
C ARG A 647 -8.28 -21.84 1.97
N ALA A 648 -8.99 -21.20 1.06
CA ALA A 648 -9.07 -21.57 -0.34
C ALA A 648 -8.30 -20.56 -1.21
N ASN A 649 -7.74 -21.01 -2.33
CA ASN A 649 -7.08 -20.19 -3.33
C ASN A 649 -6.16 -19.13 -2.72
N ILE A 650 -5.23 -19.58 -1.86
CA ILE A 650 -4.27 -18.77 -1.09
C ILE A 650 -4.89 -17.83 -0.04
N ALA A 651 -5.85 -16.98 -0.44
CA ALA A 651 -6.32 -15.85 0.35
C ALA A 651 -7.84 -15.82 0.58
N MET A 652 -8.60 -16.78 0.06
CA MET A 652 -10.07 -16.82 0.15
C MET A 652 -10.57 -17.77 1.23
N MET A 653 -11.86 -17.70 1.50
CA MET A 653 -12.56 -18.58 2.44
C MET A 653 -13.23 -19.73 1.69
N GLY A 654 -13.22 -20.92 2.29
CA GLY A 654 -13.87 -22.12 1.74
C GLY A 654 -14.60 -22.93 2.81
N VAL A 655 -15.73 -23.53 2.46
CA VAL A 655 -16.53 -24.40 3.35
C VAL A 655 -17.11 -25.57 2.55
N VAL A 656 -17.07 -26.77 3.13
CA VAL A 656 -17.75 -27.95 2.55
C VAL A 656 -19.25 -27.85 2.84
N VAL A 657 -20.07 -27.81 1.80
CA VAL A 657 -21.53 -27.73 1.88
C VAL A 657 -22.12 -29.09 1.49
N PRO A 658 -22.98 -29.70 2.33
CA PRO A 658 -23.65 -30.94 1.99
C PRO A 658 -24.67 -30.76 0.85
N SER A 659 -25.13 -31.88 0.29
CA SER A 659 -26.21 -31.88 -0.70
C SER A 659 -27.54 -31.45 -0.05
N GLY A 660 -28.26 -30.54 -0.70
CA GLY A 660 -29.53 -30.00 -0.23
C GLY A 660 -29.65 -28.51 -0.47
N THR A 661 -30.61 -27.89 0.20
CA THR A 661 -30.76 -26.44 0.28
C THR A 661 -30.23 -25.98 1.63
N HIS A 662 -29.19 -25.17 1.61
CA HIS A 662 -28.47 -24.77 2.80
C HIS A 662 -28.22 -23.27 2.83
N ARG A 663 -28.25 -22.71 4.03
CA ARG A 663 -27.81 -21.34 4.30
C ARG A 663 -26.45 -21.35 4.95
N VAL A 664 -25.46 -20.82 4.24
CA VAL A 664 -24.10 -20.66 4.74
C VAL A 664 -23.89 -19.22 5.21
N GLU A 665 -23.43 -19.06 6.44
CA GLU A 665 -23.20 -17.76 7.07
C GLU A 665 -21.73 -17.64 7.46
N PHE A 666 -21.09 -16.55 7.04
CA PHE A 666 -19.73 -16.18 7.44
C PHE A 666 -19.81 -14.93 8.32
N ALA A 667 -19.16 -14.99 9.49
CA ALA A 667 -19.13 -13.88 10.43
C ALA A 667 -17.69 -13.60 10.91
N PHE A 668 -17.29 -12.33 10.89
CA PHE A 668 -15.97 -11.90 11.37
C PHE A 668 -16.05 -11.43 12.82
N VAL A 669 -15.52 -12.24 13.74
CA VAL A 669 -15.54 -12.03 15.18
C VAL A 669 -14.10 -12.00 15.72
N PRO A 670 -13.39 -10.86 15.61
CA PRO A 670 -11.99 -10.79 16.03
C PRO A 670 -11.84 -10.84 17.55
N TRP A 671 -10.94 -11.70 18.04
CA TRP A 671 -10.65 -11.84 19.48
C TRP A 671 -10.22 -10.53 20.16
N SER A 672 -9.54 -9.65 19.43
CA SER A 672 -9.12 -8.34 19.94
C SER A 672 -10.31 -7.45 20.35
N LYS A 673 -11.46 -7.56 19.68
CA LYS A 673 -12.69 -6.86 20.06
C LYS A 673 -13.21 -7.35 21.40
N VAL A 674 -13.18 -8.67 21.62
CA VAL A 674 -13.63 -9.30 22.87
C VAL A 674 -12.72 -8.89 24.03
N VAL A 675 -11.40 -9.01 23.87
CA VAL A 675 -10.42 -8.60 24.88
C VAL A 675 -10.52 -7.10 25.18
N GLY A 676 -10.63 -6.26 24.14
CA GLY A 676 -10.76 -4.82 24.29
C GLY A 676 -12.01 -4.42 25.07
N ALA A 677 -13.15 -5.10 24.85
CA ALA A 677 -14.38 -4.88 25.60
C ALA A 677 -14.21 -5.26 27.08
N TRP A 678 -13.60 -6.41 27.38
CA TRP A 678 -13.31 -6.83 28.76
C TRP A 678 -12.37 -5.88 29.50
N LEU A 679 -11.28 -5.44 28.85
CA LEU A 679 -10.34 -4.47 29.44
C LEU A 679 -11.02 -3.13 29.70
N SER A 680 -11.87 -2.67 28.78
CA SER A 680 -12.62 -1.42 28.94
C SER A 680 -13.62 -1.51 30.09
N ALA A 681 -14.33 -2.64 30.21
CA ALA A 681 -15.26 -2.88 31.31
C ALA A 681 -14.53 -2.95 32.66
N ALA A 682 -13.40 -3.66 32.73
CA ALA A 682 -12.58 -3.75 33.94
C ALA A 682 -12.04 -2.37 34.35
N ALA A 683 -11.51 -1.58 33.42
CA ALA A 683 -11.06 -0.21 33.69
C ALA A 683 -12.20 0.69 34.18
N GLY A 684 -13.39 0.57 33.57
CA GLY A 684 -14.59 1.27 34.01
C GLY A 684 -15.00 0.91 35.45
N LEU A 685 -15.00 -0.37 35.79
CA LEU A 685 -15.30 -0.86 37.14
C LEU A 685 -14.28 -0.34 38.18
N VAL A 686 -12.99 -0.33 37.83
CA VAL A 686 -11.94 0.26 38.69
C VAL A 686 -12.18 1.75 38.90
N LEU A 687 -12.51 2.49 37.85
CA LEU A 687 -12.78 3.92 37.94
C LEU A 687 -13.99 4.22 38.83
N VAL A 688 -15.08 3.47 38.66
CA VAL A 688 -16.28 3.54 39.51
C VAL A 688 -15.95 3.16 40.96
N GLY A 689 -15.16 2.12 41.18
CA GLY A 689 -14.69 1.74 42.52
C GLY A 689 -13.91 2.88 43.20
N VAL A 690 -12.97 3.50 42.50
CA VAL A 690 -12.18 4.64 43.03
C VAL A 690 -13.06 5.85 43.33
N THR A 691 -14.05 6.16 42.50
CA THR A 691 -14.95 7.29 42.73
C THR A 691 -15.95 7.03 43.85
N LEU A 692 -16.42 5.80 44.03
CA LEU A 692 -17.33 5.42 45.12
C LEU A 692 -16.62 5.26 46.48
N VAL A 693 -15.35 4.85 46.49
CA VAL A 693 -14.55 4.72 47.74
C VAL A 693 -14.03 6.09 48.23
N ARG A 694 -13.79 7.06 47.34
CA ARG A 694 -13.37 8.43 47.70
C ARG A 694 -14.29 9.16 48.71
N PRO A 695 -15.63 9.16 48.57
CA PRO A 695 -16.52 9.77 49.57
C PRO A 695 -16.60 8.98 50.88
N ILE A 696 -16.32 7.67 50.87
CA ILE A 696 -16.29 6.83 52.08
C ILE A 696 -15.02 7.11 52.90
N GLY A 697 -13.86 7.24 52.24
CA GLY A 697 -12.61 7.63 52.91
C GLY A 697 -12.64 9.03 53.53
N ARG A 698 -13.38 9.98 52.91
CA ARG A 698 -13.63 11.32 53.49
C ARG A 698 -14.59 11.32 54.68
N ARG A 699 -15.50 10.34 54.79
CA ARG A 699 -16.40 10.18 55.95
C ARG A 699 -15.77 9.41 57.11
N ILE A 700 -14.70 8.63 56.87
CA ILE A 700 -14.02 7.82 57.90
C ILE A 700 -12.80 8.54 58.53
N GLY A 701 -12.53 9.79 58.18
CA GLY A 701 -11.59 10.61 58.96
C GLY A 701 -10.13 10.13 58.92
N LEU A 702 -9.68 9.51 57.82
CA LEU A 702 -8.25 9.28 57.60
C LEU A 702 -7.61 10.58 57.10
N GLN A 703 -7.41 11.52 58.02
CA GLN A 703 -6.31 12.49 57.94
C GLN A 703 -5.02 11.72 58.20
N THR A 704 -4.25 11.41 57.17
CA THR A 704 -2.85 11.00 57.36
C THR A 704 -1.99 12.24 57.45
N ALA A 705 -1.25 12.31 58.56
CA ALA A 705 -0.18 13.26 58.88
C ALA A 705 0.95 13.31 57.83
#